data_AF-A0A2R6HQH5-F1
#
_entry.id   AF-A0A2R6HQH5-F1
#
_cell.length_a   1.000
_cell.length_b   1.000
_cell.length_c   1.000
_cell.angle_alpha   90.00
_cell.angle_beta   90.00
_cell.angle_gamma   90.00
#
_symmetry.space_group_name_H-M   'P 1'
#
loop_
_entity.id
_entity.type
_entity.pdbx_description
1 polymer ?
#
loop_
_entity_poly.entity_id
_entity_poly.type
_entity_poly.pdbx_seq_one_letter_code
_entity_poly.pdbx_strand_id
1 'polypeptide(L)'
;MTAPAAAFATAQPSTASAATGAADAALQSNSQFNGTAFTAIDEASDGDLVAGGIAGISPAATGQREAPLQNATLTRVTGDGETEWSTRFEGANNTRIVDVLAADDGIYFTVLETPGQASDIESVDVRLGKATGDGEVLWQRSLNASYGFGTGGTLVDTDDGVAIAHRLRDRGVRFAEYSGRTVVWERTYDIDAQVSSLRATDDGFLLAGTVSFDEPWVLRTSASGQPTFNETYPGIESEGVFGAVPTDDGDVLLAGRHRPAFGGGSSAWTARLDGDGQVRWTRVHGTGSDVQVNRVFDTDDGILLVGQSLTGLRGESTVRLLGVDADGAEVIDERVEDVPRITAMTRSGDDLRAAGLTDVNLSAGVYSSTLTEVSVPDGDVGTDAALAADADLASGETRYRGQDLRVSDPGPTDTYDLVRLPGERDEFDAHVVRRISLGTDDEAVVESATLPRGEYVLRTTDGQPVAVEDGQVGGAADREEATFRLDSQRFFRVETNRTFVDAAAGERGVALAFDSERSNYDVYVQADRFRGDAAGADDLRAAFGDVDGFEGVETVDGQPAARIEVGETDDRRVRINATVDGFEPGLYDVTVSAVDTRDGGAVADGRVVVGTAEERPVGVELENRSLSVAAGEATVTNVTLTNLTDGVGALSLAADRTGEPNVGIRLRAEVNA
;
A
#
# COMPACT_ATOMS: atom_id res chain seq x y z
N MET A 1 -43.54 32.04 25.54
CA MET A 1 -42.38 31.99 24.63
C MET A 1 -41.24 31.34 25.38
N THR A 2 -41.20 30.01 25.30
CA THR A 2 -40.24 29.12 25.94
C THR A 2 -40.31 27.83 25.13
N ALA A 3 -39.20 27.40 24.53
CA ALA A 3 -39.05 26.09 23.92
C ALA A 3 -37.77 25.47 24.52
N PRO A 4 -37.83 24.29 25.15
CA PRO A 4 -36.67 23.65 25.77
C PRO A 4 -36.01 22.57 24.91
N ALA A 5 -34.71 22.41 25.16
CA ALA A 5 -33.86 21.22 25.20
C ALA A 5 -34.16 20.01 24.29
N ALA A 6 -33.20 19.68 23.42
CA ALA A 6 -33.04 18.36 22.82
C ALA A 6 -32.57 17.35 23.89
N ALA A 7 -33.26 16.21 23.96
CA ALA A 7 -32.95 15.11 24.86
C ALA A 7 -31.82 14.26 24.26
N PHE A 8 -30.74 14.07 25.04
CA PHE A 8 -29.73 13.05 24.79
C PHE A 8 -30.26 11.69 25.28
N ALA A 9 -30.23 10.67 24.42
CA ALA A 9 -30.50 9.30 24.83
C ALA A 9 -29.28 8.76 25.60
N THR A 10 -29.51 8.33 26.83
CA THR A 10 -28.49 7.73 27.71
C THR A 10 -28.28 6.26 27.35
N ALA A 11 -27.02 5.85 27.14
CA ALA A 11 -26.64 4.45 27.00
C ALA A 11 -27.03 3.66 28.26
N GLN A 12 -27.53 2.43 28.09
CA GLN A 12 -27.84 1.54 29.22
C GLN A 12 -26.93 0.31 29.19
N PRO A 13 -26.24 -0.03 30.29
CA PRO A 13 -25.53 -1.30 30.42
C PRO A 13 -26.54 -2.44 30.60
N SER A 14 -26.32 -3.57 29.90
CA SER A 14 -27.11 -4.79 30.07
C SER A 14 -26.30 -5.86 30.81
N THR A 15 -26.78 -6.31 31.97
CA THR A 15 -26.25 -7.49 32.67
C THR A 15 -26.94 -8.76 32.17
N ALA A 16 -26.19 -9.80 31.81
CA ALA A 16 -26.73 -11.07 31.33
C ALA A 16 -27.57 -11.79 32.41
N SER A 17 -28.82 -12.10 32.09
CA SER A 17 -29.71 -12.95 32.91
C SER A 17 -29.81 -14.33 32.27
N ALA A 18 -29.42 -15.37 33.02
CA ALA A 18 -29.62 -16.76 32.63
C ALA A 18 -31.12 -17.11 32.56
N ALA A 19 -31.60 -17.51 31.38
CA ALA A 19 -32.94 -18.11 31.22
C ALA A 19 -32.88 -19.34 30.31
N THR A 20 -33.23 -20.48 30.88
CA THR A 20 -33.35 -21.79 30.23
C THR A 20 -34.69 -21.96 29.50
N GLY A 21 -34.68 -22.53 28.30
CA GLY A 21 -35.79 -23.37 27.79
C GLY A 21 -36.41 -23.02 26.44
N ALA A 22 -35.88 -23.68 25.40
CA ALA A 22 -36.54 -24.23 24.19
C ALA A 22 -37.39 -23.34 23.24
N ALA A 23 -36.94 -23.38 21.96
CA ALA A 23 -37.63 -23.15 20.69
C ALA A 23 -37.71 -21.71 20.14
N ASP A 24 -36.64 -21.31 19.44
CA ASP A 24 -36.77 -20.90 18.02
C ASP A 24 -35.43 -21.15 17.32
N ALA A 25 -35.43 -21.79 16.15
CA ALA A 25 -34.24 -21.99 15.33
C ALA A 25 -33.93 -20.70 14.55
N ALA A 26 -33.83 -19.59 15.28
CA ALA A 26 -33.58 -18.26 14.74
C ALA A 26 -32.06 -18.06 14.58
N LEU A 27 -31.66 -17.79 13.33
CA LEU A 27 -30.44 -17.09 12.90
C LEU A 27 -29.36 -16.95 13.99
N GLN A 28 -28.42 -17.89 14.03
CA GLN A 28 -27.29 -17.85 14.98
C GLN A 28 -26.35 -16.68 14.61
N SER A 29 -26.71 -15.48 15.07
CA SER A 29 -25.75 -14.41 15.34
C SER A 29 -25.09 -14.71 16.68
N ASN A 30 -23.78 -14.49 16.75
CA ASN A 30 -22.90 -14.84 17.87
C ASN A 30 -23.49 -14.56 19.28
N SER A 31 -23.75 -15.60 20.08
CA SER A 31 -24.21 -15.42 21.47
C SER A 31 -23.09 -15.02 22.45
N GLN A 32 -21.82 -15.30 22.15
CA GLN A 32 -20.68 -15.07 23.06
C GLN A 32 -20.39 -13.58 23.23
N PHE A 33 -20.39 -12.82 22.13
CA PHE A 33 -20.13 -11.37 22.11
C PHE A 33 -21.40 -10.55 21.84
N ASN A 34 -22.57 -11.09 22.23
CA ASN A 34 -23.87 -10.42 22.11
C ASN A 34 -24.16 -9.86 20.70
N GLY A 35 -23.80 -10.60 19.66
CA GLY A 35 -23.97 -10.20 18.27
C GLY A 35 -23.10 -9.02 17.84
N THR A 36 -21.92 -8.83 18.45
CA THR A 36 -20.93 -7.81 18.09
C THR A 36 -19.87 -8.39 17.15
N ALA A 37 -19.60 -7.72 16.03
CA ALA A 37 -18.35 -7.86 15.29
C ALA A 37 -17.38 -6.78 15.74
N PHE A 38 -16.22 -7.18 16.27
CA PHE A 38 -15.19 -6.23 16.71
C PHE A 38 -14.47 -5.64 15.50
N THR A 39 -14.22 -4.34 15.55
CA THR A 39 -13.55 -3.54 14.51
C THR A 39 -12.30 -2.85 15.03
N ALA A 40 -12.16 -2.76 16.36
CA ALA A 40 -10.95 -2.34 17.05
C ALA A 40 -10.85 -3.11 18.37
N ILE A 41 -9.64 -3.48 18.77
CA ILE A 41 -9.35 -4.10 20.07
C ILE A 41 -8.06 -3.51 20.61
N ASP A 42 -7.95 -3.43 21.92
CA ASP A 42 -6.74 -3.03 22.61
C ASP A 42 -6.60 -3.81 23.93
N GLU A 43 -5.36 -4.05 24.37
CA GLU A 43 -5.09 -4.76 25.61
C GLU A 43 -4.99 -3.78 26.78
N ALA A 44 -5.73 -4.08 27.86
CA ALA A 44 -5.64 -3.35 29.10
C ALA A 44 -4.47 -3.88 29.95
N SER A 45 -3.95 -3.03 30.84
CA SER A 45 -2.80 -3.36 31.70
C SER A 45 -3.01 -4.54 32.66
N ASP A 46 -4.24 -5.00 32.84
CA ASP A 46 -4.58 -6.21 33.61
C ASP A 46 -4.70 -7.50 32.76
N GLY A 47 -4.41 -7.43 31.46
CA GLY A 47 -4.45 -8.55 30.52
C GLY A 47 -5.83 -8.82 29.93
N ASP A 48 -6.84 -8.00 30.26
CA ASP A 48 -8.14 -8.02 29.62
C ASP A 48 -8.12 -7.27 28.29
N LEU A 49 -9.09 -7.51 27.41
CA LEU A 49 -9.27 -6.77 26.17
C LEU A 49 -10.41 -5.76 26.28
N VAL A 50 -10.19 -4.58 25.73
CA VAL A 50 -11.26 -3.62 25.40
C VAL A 50 -11.49 -3.65 23.91
N ALA A 51 -12.75 -3.75 23.49
CA ALA A 51 -13.13 -3.94 22.11
C ALA A 51 -14.22 -2.98 21.67
N GLY A 52 -13.99 -2.32 20.55
CA GLY A 52 -14.98 -1.54 19.81
C GLY A 52 -15.56 -2.37 18.66
N GLY A 53 -16.85 -2.22 18.40
CA GLY A 53 -17.50 -3.01 17.37
C GLY A 53 -18.78 -2.42 16.81
N ILE A 54 -19.44 -3.27 16.03
CA ILE A 54 -20.74 -3.05 15.43
C ILE A 54 -21.64 -4.25 15.70
N ALA A 55 -22.86 -3.99 16.18
CA ALA A 55 -23.88 -4.99 16.40
C ALA A 55 -25.06 -4.81 15.44
N GLY A 56 -25.67 -5.93 15.05
CA GLY A 56 -26.83 -5.94 14.15
C GLY A 56 -26.50 -5.94 12.66
N ILE A 57 -25.35 -6.51 12.26
CA ILE A 57 -25.04 -6.76 10.84
C ILE A 57 -26.07 -7.74 10.26
N SER A 58 -27.02 -7.24 9.49
CA SER A 58 -27.97 -8.06 8.73
C SER A 58 -28.35 -7.33 7.44
N PRO A 59 -28.55 -8.04 6.33
CA PRO A 59 -29.01 -7.41 5.10
C PRO A 59 -30.47 -7.00 5.26
N ALA A 60 -30.89 -5.94 4.55
CA ALA A 60 -32.30 -5.71 4.32
C ALA A 60 -32.88 -6.96 3.64
N ALA A 61 -33.73 -7.72 4.32
CA ALA A 61 -34.40 -8.87 3.71
C ALA A 61 -35.11 -8.38 2.44
N THR A 62 -35.09 -9.16 1.35
CA THR A 62 -35.80 -8.81 0.12
C THR A 62 -37.27 -8.49 0.43
N GLY A 63 -37.65 -7.21 0.32
CA GLY A 63 -38.99 -6.71 0.69
C GLY A 63 -39.06 -5.80 1.92
N GLN A 64 -37.98 -5.67 2.71
CA GLN A 64 -37.83 -4.65 3.74
C GLN A 64 -37.41 -3.31 3.09
N ARG A 65 -38.09 -2.22 3.44
CA ARG A 65 -37.79 -0.86 2.93
C ARG A 65 -36.56 -0.23 3.60
N GLU A 66 -36.11 -0.75 4.73
CA GLU A 66 -35.03 -0.18 5.55
C GLU A 66 -34.07 -1.29 6.00
N ALA A 67 -32.77 -1.03 5.90
CA ALA A 67 -31.73 -1.91 6.47
C ALA A 67 -31.82 -1.90 8.01
N PRO A 68 -31.51 -3.01 8.69
CA PRO A 68 -31.54 -3.06 10.15
C PRO A 68 -30.55 -2.06 10.74
N LEU A 69 -30.94 -1.45 11.86
CA LEU A 69 -30.11 -0.49 12.59
C LEU A 69 -28.85 -1.17 13.09
N GLN A 70 -27.71 -0.74 12.55
CA GLN A 70 -26.39 -1.12 13.02
C GLN A 70 -25.93 -0.14 14.11
N ASN A 71 -25.54 -0.70 15.25
CA ASN A 71 -25.25 0.04 16.47
C ASN A 71 -23.81 -0.20 16.92
N ALA A 72 -23.09 0.86 17.27
CA ALA A 72 -21.79 0.76 17.90
C ALA A 72 -21.87 0.00 19.23
N THR A 73 -20.84 -0.78 19.54
CA THR A 73 -20.68 -1.45 20.83
C THR A 73 -19.28 -1.23 21.38
N LEU A 74 -19.19 -0.97 22.67
CA LEU A 74 -17.96 -1.00 23.44
C LEU A 74 -18.07 -2.17 24.41
N THR A 75 -17.08 -3.05 24.44
CA THR A 75 -17.13 -4.32 25.16
C THR A 75 -15.81 -4.53 25.88
N ARG A 76 -15.85 -5.04 27.11
CA ARG A 76 -14.68 -5.57 27.80
C ARG A 76 -14.76 -7.08 27.87
N VAL A 77 -13.66 -7.73 27.55
CA VAL A 77 -13.52 -9.18 27.51
C VAL A 77 -12.38 -9.56 28.43
N THR A 78 -12.59 -10.54 29.30
CA THR A 78 -11.57 -11.02 30.22
C THR A 78 -10.43 -11.69 29.45
N GLY A 79 -9.26 -11.83 30.07
CA GLY A 79 -8.13 -12.58 29.49
C GLY A 79 -8.46 -14.01 29.05
N ASP A 80 -9.49 -14.64 29.64
CA ASP A 80 -9.99 -15.97 29.24
C ASP A 80 -10.98 -15.94 28.05
N GLY A 81 -11.28 -14.76 27.49
CA GLY A 81 -12.17 -14.60 26.34
C GLY A 81 -13.66 -14.51 26.66
N GLU A 82 -14.04 -14.28 27.93
CA GLU A 82 -15.43 -14.10 28.35
C GLU A 82 -15.84 -12.62 28.36
N THR A 83 -17.05 -12.30 27.89
CA THR A 83 -17.56 -10.92 27.96
C THR A 83 -17.82 -10.52 29.41
N GLU A 84 -17.07 -9.56 29.93
CA GLU A 84 -17.32 -8.97 31.26
C GLU A 84 -18.51 -8.01 31.21
N TRP A 85 -18.49 -7.07 30.27
CA TRP A 85 -19.59 -6.14 30.01
C TRP A 85 -19.63 -5.67 28.56
N SER A 86 -20.79 -5.19 28.12
CA SER A 86 -20.96 -4.56 26.82
C SER A 86 -21.94 -3.39 26.90
N THR A 87 -21.51 -2.25 26.36
CA THR A 87 -22.27 -1.01 26.23
C THR A 87 -22.66 -0.80 24.77
N ARG A 88 -23.96 -0.76 24.49
CA ARG A 88 -24.50 -0.49 23.15
C ARG A 88 -24.85 0.99 22.99
N PHE A 89 -24.44 1.57 21.87
CA PHE A 89 -24.79 2.92 21.48
C PHE A 89 -25.98 2.86 20.50
N GLU A 90 -27.08 3.51 20.86
CA GLU A 90 -28.24 3.67 19.97
C GLU A 90 -28.11 5.00 19.22
N GLY A 91 -28.34 5.01 17.90
CA GLY A 91 -28.11 6.21 17.07
C GLY A 91 -28.71 6.14 15.66
N ALA A 92 -28.34 7.11 14.80
CA ALA A 92 -28.72 7.06 13.38
C ALA A 92 -28.14 5.79 12.71
N ASN A 93 -28.69 5.43 11.55
CA ASN A 93 -28.35 4.18 10.87
C ASN A 93 -26.84 4.04 10.66
N ASN A 94 -26.25 2.87 10.91
CA ASN A 94 -24.81 2.58 10.73
C ASN A 94 -23.87 3.39 11.64
N THR A 95 -23.98 3.17 12.95
CA THR A 95 -22.96 3.56 13.93
C THR A 95 -22.00 2.40 14.23
N ARG A 96 -20.70 2.69 14.39
CA ARG A 96 -19.67 1.71 14.78
C ARG A 96 -18.51 2.38 15.52
N ILE A 97 -17.82 1.64 16.39
CA ILE A 97 -16.53 2.09 16.93
C ILE A 97 -15.43 1.68 15.93
N VAL A 98 -14.48 2.56 15.61
CA VAL A 98 -13.42 2.27 14.61
C VAL A 98 -12.01 2.27 15.18
N ASP A 99 -11.84 2.79 16.41
CA ASP A 99 -10.59 2.73 17.16
C ASP A 99 -10.92 2.71 18.66
N VAL A 100 -10.12 2.00 19.47
CA VAL A 100 -10.21 1.95 20.93
C VAL A 100 -8.81 1.97 21.53
N LEU A 101 -8.69 2.56 22.72
CA LEU A 101 -7.46 2.64 23.48
C LEU A 101 -7.79 2.40 24.96
N ALA A 102 -7.16 1.39 25.56
CA ALA A 102 -7.18 1.15 26.99
C ALA A 102 -6.08 1.99 27.65
N ALA A 103 -6.43 3.22 28.03
CA ALA A 103 -5.51 4.18 28.65
C ALA A 103 -5.45 4.03 30.17
N ASP A 104 -4.43 4.62 30.78
CA ASP A 104 -4.23 4.64 32.24
C ASP A 104 -5.41 5.26 33.00
N ASP A 105 -6.13 6.19 32.36
CA ASP A 105 -7.21 6.96 32.96
C ASP A 105 -8.63 6.58 32.46
N GLY A 106 -8.74 5.46 31.74
CA GLY A 106 -10.00 4.90 31.26
C GLY A 106 -9.93 4.38 29.83
N ILE A 107 -11.08 4.36 29.15
CA ILE A 107 -11.18 3.84 27.79
C ILE A 107 -11.48 4.99 26.84
N TYR A 108 -10.62 5.22 25.85
CA TYR A 108 -10.89 6.13 24.75
C TYR A 108 -11.35 5.35 23.52
N PHE A 109 -12.23 5.97 22.72
CA PHE A 109 -12.77 5.32 21.53
C PHE A 109 -13.22 6.35 20.50
N THR A 110 -13.20 5.96 19.22
CA THR A 110 -13.76 6.77 18.14
C THR A 110 -15.02 6.12 17.58
N VAL A 111 -16.11 6.89 17.52
CA VAL A 111 -17.40 6.46 16.95
C VAL A 111 -17.56 7.09 15.58
N LEU A 112 -17.85 6.27 14.58
CA LEU A 112 -18.25 6.68 13.24
C LEU A 112 -19.77 6.50 13.10
N GLU A 113 -20.46 7.53 12.60
CA GLU A 113 -21.89 7.54 12.33
C GLU A 113 -22.15 8.00 10.89
N THR A 114 -22.95 7.23 10.14
CA THR A 114 -23.31 7.57 8.75
C THR A 114 -24.78 7.98 8.64
N PRO A 115 -25.12 9.26 8.43
CA PRO A 115 -26.51 9.68 8.26
C PRO A 115 -27.19 8.93 7.10
N GLY A 116 -28.33 8.28 7.36
CA GLY A 116 -28.97 7.38 6.40
C GLY A 116 -29.39 8.02 5.06
N GLN A 117 -29.30 7.23 3.97
CA GLN A 117 -29.71 7.55 2.59
C GLN A 117 -28.94 8.71 1.91
N ALA A 118 -27.79 9.14 2.43
CA ALA A 118 -26.90 10.01 1.67
C ALA A 118 -26.11 9.17 0.64
N SER A 119 -26.26 9.48 -0.64
CA SER A 119 -25.36 9.04 -1.72
C SER A 119 -23.93 9.55 -1.55
N ASP A 120 -23.72 10.43 -0.58
CA ASP A 120 -22.50 11.20 -0.39
C ASP A 120 -21.74 10.63 0.81
N ILE A 121 -20.75 9.79 0.49
CA ILE A 121 -19.84 9.09 1.41
C ILE A 121 -19.03 10.07 2.29
N GLU A 122 -19.06 11.37 1.95
CA GLU A 122 -18.37 12.46 2.67
C GLU A 122 -19.13 12.97 3.91
N SER A 123 -20.35 12.48 4.19
CA SER A 123 -21.23 13.01 5.24
C SER A 123 -21.14 12.31 6.60
N VAL A 124 -20.03 11.66 6.94
CA VAL A 124 -19.89 10.94 8.22
C VAL A 124 -19.61 11.84 9.43
N ASP A 125 -20.25 11.57 10.57
CA ASP A 125 -19.91 12.18 11.86
C ASP A 125 -18.93 11.27 12.61
N VAL A 126 -17.79 11.83 13.02
CA VAL A 126 -16.78 11.11 13.80
C VAL A 126 -16.66 11.76 15.15
N ARG A 127 -16.72 10.96 16.22
CA ARG A 127 -16.71 11.43 17.59
C ARG A 127 -15.61 10.76 18.39
N LEU A 128 -14.81 11.53 19.12
CA LEU A 128 -13.96 11.01 20.19
C LEU A 128 -14.82 10.82 21.44
N GLY A 129 -14.70 9.69 22.11
CA GLY A 129 -15.39 9.38 23.36
C GLY A 129 -14.43 8.89 24.44
N LYS A 130 -14.88 9.02 25.68
CA LYS A 130 -14.24 8.44 26.87
C LYS A 130 -15.25 7.68 27.71
N ALA A 131 -14.86 6.51 28.20
CA ALA A 131 -15.60 5.69 29.13
C ALA A 131 -14.74 5.32 30.35
N THR A 132 -15.39 4.91 31.43
CA THR A 132 -14.74 4.26 32.57
C THR A 132 -14.32 2.83 32.22
N GLY A 133 -13.45 2.21 33.03
CA GLY A 133 -13.13 0.77 32.91
C GLY A 133 -14.34 -0.15 33.01
N ASP A 134 -15.40 0.28 33.71
CA ASP A 134 -16.69 -0.43 33.80
C ASP A 134 -17.65 -0.17 32.61
N GLY A 135 -17.22 0.60 31.60
CA GLY A 135 -18.00 0.85 30.38
C GLY A 135 -19.02 2.00 30.46
N GLU A 136 -19.01 2.82 31.51
CA GLU A 136 -19.84 4.03 31.60
C GLU A 136 -19.25 5.13 30.71
N VAL A 137 -20.00 5.56 29.70
CA VAL A 137 -19.58 6.65 28.80
C VAL A 137 -19.64 7.99 29.53
N LEU A 138 -18.48 8.59 29.77
CA LEU A 138 -18.35 9.88 30.46
C LEU A 138 -18.65 11.04 29.51
N TRP A 139 -18.17 10.96 28.27
CA TRP A 139 -18.36 12.00 27.27
C TRP A 139 -18.09 11.57 25.84
N GLN A 140 -18.64 12.33 24.90
CA GLN A 140 -18.37 12.23 23.47
C GLN A 140 -18.27 13.64 22.87
N ARG A 141 -17.43 13.81 21.86
CA ARG A 141 -17.17 15.07 21.17
C ARG A 141 -17.01 14.83 19.68
N SER A 142 -17.78 15.55 18.86
CA SER A 142 -17.59 15.53 17.41
C SER A 142 -16.25 16.13 16.99
N LEU A 143 -15.64 15.48 16.01
CA LEU A 143 -14.42 15.85 15.32
C LEU A 143 -14.80 16.38 13.92
N ASN A 144 -14.11 17.41 13.45
CA ASN A 144 -14.30 17.90 12.08
C ASN A 144 -13.49 17.04 11.11
N ALA A 145 -14.03 15.87 10.81
CA ALA A 145 -13.29 14.70 10.40
C ALA A 145 -13.84 14.15 9.06
N SER A 146 -12.96 13.71 8.15
CA SER A 146 -13.37 13.13 6.85
C SER A 146 -13.37 11.60 6.89
N TYR A 147 -14.12 10.93 6.01
CA TYR A 147 -14.28 9.46 6.03
C TYR A 147 -12.96 8.66 5.96
N GLY A 148 -11.87 9.26 5.46
CA GLY A 148 -10.56 8.63 5.32
C GLY A 148 -9.79 8.43 6.63
N PHE A 149 -10.43 7.92 7.68
CA PHE A 149 -9.75 7.42 8.87
C PHE A 149 -9.08 6.09 8.53
N GLY A 150 -7.78 5.96 8.78
CA GLY A 150 -7.17 4.64 8.94
C GLY A 150 -7.89 3.89 10.05
N THR A 151 -8.14 2.59 9.88
CA THR A 151 -8.69 1.76 10.96
C THR A 151 -7.58 1.40 11.94
N GLY A 152 -7.71 1.82 13.20
CA GLY A 152 -6.72 1.58 14.26
C GLY A 152 -5.54 2.55 14.25
N GLY A 153 -4.88 2.72 15.41
CA GLY A 153 -3.57 3.38 15.51
C GLY A 153 -3.59 4.90 15.39
N THR A 154 -4.72 5.55 15.71
CA THR A 154 -4.87 7.02 15.66
C THR A 154 -5.02 7.66 17.03
N LEU A 155 -5.15 6.87 18.08
CA LEU A 155 -5.21 7.27 19.48
C LEU A 155 -3.92 6.90 20.20
N VAL A 156 -3.44 7.77 21.07
CA VAL A 156 -2.28 7.53 21.94
C VAL A 156 -2.57 8.03 23.34
N ASP A 157 -2.21 7.22 24.33
CA ASP A 157 -2.29 7.60 25.74
C ASP A 157 -1.22 8.66 26.07
N THR A 158 -1.55 9.60 26.93
CA THR A 158 -0.69 10.74 27.29
C THR A 158 -0.85 11.07 28.76
N ASP A 159 0.15 11.72 29.35
CA ASP A 159 0.09 12.14 30.76
C ASP A 159 -1.14 13.00 31.10
N ASP A 160 -1.66 13.78 30.14
CA ASP A 160 -2.81 14.66 30.33
C ASP A 160 -4.16 14.04 29.90
N GLY A 161 -4.15 12.92 29.16
CA GLY A 161 -5.34 12.24 28.66
C GLY A 161 -5.09 11.49 27.34
N VAL A 162 -5.64 11.97 26.21
CA VAL A 162 -5.49 11.29 24.91
C VAL A 162 -5.06 12.22 23.79
N ALA A 163 -4.12 11.79 22.96
CA ALA A 163 -3.77 12.41 21.70
C ALA A 163 -4.46 11.70 20.52
N ILE A 164 -4.93 12.48 19.54
CA ILE A 164 -5.56 11.95 18.31
C ILE A 164 -5.17 12.76 17.08
N ALA A 165 -4.87 12.04 16.00
CA ALA A 165 -4.61 12.61 14.68
C ALA A 165 -5.64 12.17 13.64
N HIS A 166 -6.13 13.09 12.81
CA HIS A 166 -7.10 12.77 11.78
C HIS A 166 -7.11 13.76 10.61
N ARG A 167 -7.57 13.28 9.45
CA ARG A 167 -7.81 14.13 8.27
C ARG A 167 -9.03 15.04 8.47
N LEU A 168 -8.92 16.29 8.03
CA LEU A 168 -10.01 17.26 8.01
C LEU A 168 -10.86 17.11 6.75
N ARG A 169 -12.11 17.60 6.80
CA ARG A 169 -13.01 17.63 5.62
C ARG A 169 -12.56 18.62 4.55
N ASP A 170 -12.05 19.78 4.96
CA ASP A 170 -11.71 20.89 4.09
C ASP A 170 -10.21 20.94 3.72
N ARG A 171 -9.52 19.78 3.80
CA ARG A 171 -8.05 19.56 3.69
C ARG A 171 -7.26 19.79 4.98
N GLY A 172 -6.18 19.01 5.16
CA GLY A 172 -5.25 19.12 6.28
C GLY A 172 -5.35 17.96 7.27
N VAL A 173 -4.32 17.79 8.09
CA VAL A 173 -4.32 16.85 9.23
C VAL A 173 -4.45 17.65 10.53
N ARG A 174 -5.45 17.31 11.34
CA ARG A 174 -5.63 17.80 12.71
C ARG A 174 -4.92 16.85 13.66
N PHE A 175 -4.08 17.39 14.52
CA PHE A 175 -3.50 16.67 15.65
C PHE A 175 -3.82 17.44 16.94
N ALA A 176 -4.36 16.76 17.94
CA ALA A 176 -4.79 17.40 19.18
C ALA A 176 -4.68 16.46 20.38
N GLU A 177 -4.38 17.04 21.53
CA GLU A 177 -4.40 16.37 22.83
C GLU A 177 -5.60 16.87 23.65
N TYR A 178 -6.24 15.93 24.35
CA TYR A 178 -7.43 16.18 25.15
C TYR A 178 -7.24 15.70 26.58
N SER A 179 -7.52 16.60 27.53
CA SER A 179 -7.69 16.24 28.93
C SER A 179 -9.18 16.28 29.26
N GLY A 180 -9.79 15.09 29.26
CA GLY A 180 -11.24 14.96 29.25
C GLY A 180 -11.87 15.67 28.04
N ARG A 181 -12.84 16.58 28.27
CA ARG A 181 -13.52 17.30 27.17
C ARG A 181 -12.73 18.52 26.65
N THR A 182 -11.64 18.88 27.32
CA THR A 182 -10.89 20.11 27.06
C THR A 182 -9.73 19.81 26.13
N VAL A 183 -9.56 20.64 25.11
CA VAL A 183 -8.38 20.59 24.24
C VAL A 183 -7.20 21.18 25.03
N VAL A 184 -6.15 20.39 25.25
CA VAL A 184 -4.89 20.86 25.85
C VAL A 184 -4.15 21.71 24.82
N TRP A 185 -3.97 21.15 23.63
CA TRP A 185 -3.50 21.86 22.44
C TRP A 185 -4.07 21.22 21.18
N GLU A 186 -4.12 22.01 20.10
CA GLU A 186 -4.46 21.52 18.77
C GLU A 186 -3.60 22.21 17.69
N ARG A 187 -3.32 21.46 16.63
CA ARG A 187 -2.50 21.85 15.50
C ARG A 187 -3.13 21.34 14.21
N THR A 188 -2.98 22.12 13.14
CA THR A 188 -3.38 21.70 11.80
C THR A 188 -2.18 21.81 10.89
N TYR A 189 -1.85 20.71 10.23
CA TYR A 189 -0.81 20.63 9.22
C TYR A 189 -1.44 20.72 7.85
N ASP A 190 -0.90 21.58 6.99
CA ASP A 190 -1.37 21.78 5.62
C ASP A 190 -0.90 20.65 4.69
N ILE A 191 -1.31 19.43 5.04
CA ILE A 191 -1.03 18.21 4.30
C ILE A 191 -2.30 17.38 4.21
N ASP A 192 -2.60 16.89 3.01
CA ASP A 192 -3.81 16.11 2.75
C ASP A 192 -3.51 14.61 2.85
N ALA A 193 -3.12 14.19 4.05
CA ALA A 193 -2.75 12.80 4.33
C ALA A 193 -3.89 12.02 5.00
N GLN A 194 -4.00 10.75 4.65
CA GLN A 194 -4.65 9.75 5.50
C GLN A 194 -3.66 9.31 6.57
N VAL A 195 -3.97 9.60 7.83
CA VAL A 195 -3.16 9.16 8.97
C VAL A 195 -3.44 7.68 9.22
N SER A 196 -2.38 6.87 9.26
CA SER A 196 -2.44 5.43 9.54
C SER A 196 -1.68 5.02 10.79
N SER A 197 -0.81 5.88 11.31
CA SER A 197 -0.04 5.62 12.52
C SER A 197 0.17 6.91 13.32
N LEU A 198 -0.04 6.81 14.63
CA LEU A 198 0.31 7.79 15.64
C LEU A 198 0.97 7.05 16.80
N ARG A 199 2.17 7.48 17.21
CA ARG A 199 2.90 6.94 18.37
C ARG A 199 3.44 8.06 19.25
N ALA A 200 3.42 7.86 20.56
CA ALA A 200 4.22 8.67 21.48
C ALA A 200 5.71 8.31 21.33
N THR A 201 6.57 9.30 21.50
CA THR A 201 8.03 9.16 21.58
C THR A 201 8.52 9.89 22.82
N ASP A 202 9.76 9.62 23.25
CA ASP A 202 10.36 10.27 24.42
C ASP A 202 10.34 11.82 24.36
N ASP A 203 10.35 12.38 23.15
CA ASP A 203 10.41 13.81 22.87
C ASP A 203 9.11 14.38 22.27
N GLY A 204 8.10 13.55 22.01
CA GLY A 204 6.81 13.96 21.50
C GLY A 204 6.03 12.87 20.78
N PHE A 205 5.84 13.03 19.47
CA PHE A 205 5.03 12.09 18.68
C PHE A 205 5.57 11.86 17.29
N LEU A 206 5.38 10.63 16.80
CA LEU A 206 5.61 10.20 15.43
C LEU A 206 4.25 9.92 14.77
N LEU A 207 4.01 10.55 13.63
CA LEU A 207 2.86 10.29 12.78
C LEU A 207 3.35 9.81 11.42
N ALA A 208 2.64 8.85 10.86
CA ALA A 208 2.83 8.46 9.48
C ALA A 208 1.49 8.22 8.78
N GLY A 209 1.55 8.31 7.47
CA GLY A 209 0.37 8.19 6.65
C GLY A 209 0.70 8.23 5.18
N THR A 210 -0.36 8.38 4.40
CA THR A 210 -0.30 8.34 2.95
C THR A 210 -0.91 9.60 2.37
N VAL A 211 -0.23 10.23 1.41
CA VAL A 211 -0.69 11.41 0.68
C VAL A 211 -1.04 11.03 -0.75
N SER A 212 -2.19 11.50 -1.24
CA SER A 212 -2.60 11.41 -2.66
C SER A 212 -2.29 10.07 -3.35
N PHE A 213 -1.40 10.03 -4.34
CA PHE A 213 -1.06 8.86 -5.17
C PHE A 213 -0.19 7.84 -4.40
N ASP A 214 -0.64 7.49 -3.19
CA ASP A 214 -0.02 6.52 -2.31
C ASP A 214 1.42 6.86 -1.89
N GLU A 215 1.74 8.17 -1.76
CA GLU A 215 3.06 8.65 -1.33
C GLU A 215 3.20 8.58 0.20
N PRO A 216 4.28 8.00 0.75
CA PRO A 216 4.53 8.02 2.18
C PRO A 216 4.70 9.43 2.73
N TRP A 217 4.16 9.65 3.92
CA TRP A 217 4.30 10.89 4.68
C TRP A 217 4.68 10.58 6.13
N VAL A 218 5.63 11.35 6.66
CA VAL A 218 6.10 11.24 8.04
C VAL A 218 6.16 12.63 8.69
N LEU A 219 5.65 12.70 9.92
CA LEU A 219 5.67 13.89 10.75
C LEU A 219 6.20 13.52 12.14
N ARG A 220 7.25 14.22 12.59
CA ARG A 220 7.66 14.22 13.99
C ARG A 220 7.27 15.54 14.64
N THR A 221 6.90 15.46 15.91
CA THR A 221 6.48 16.63 16.67
C THR A 221 7.05 16.60 18.08
N SER A 222 7.20 17.77 18.70
CA SER A 222 7.35 17.87 20.15
C SER A 222 6.09 17.38 20.88
N ALA A 223 6.14 17.12 22.18
CA ALA A 223 4.96 16.86 23.03
C ALA A 223 3.81 17.90 22.91
N SER A 224 4.10 19.14 22.50
CA SER A 224 3.06 20.18 22.27
C SER A 224 2.46 20.21 20.86
N GLY A 225 2.76 19.19 20.05
CA GLY A 225 2.41 19.10 18.64
C GLY A 225 3.12 20.13 17.75
N GLN A 226 4.24 20.73 18.16
CA GLN A 226 5.04 21.55 17.24
C GLN A 226 5.83 20.64 16.29
N PRO A 227 5.74 20.83 14.96
CA PRO A 227 6.45 19.98 14.02
C PRO A 227 7.96 20.19 14.14
N THR A 228 8.70 19.11 14.31
CA THR A 228 10.17 19.06 14.22
C THR A 228 10.63 18.51 12.87
N PHE A 229 9.79 17.71 12.23
CA PHE A 229 10.00 17.10 10.91
C PHE A 229 8.65 16.92 10.22
N ASN A 230 8.54 17.16 8.90
CA ASN A 230 7.30 17.00 8.14
C ASN A 230 7.58 16.84 6.64
N GLU A 231 7.77 15.61 6.17
CA GLU A 231 8.21 15.35 4.79
C GLU A 231 7.37 14.27 4.10
N THR A 232 7.28 14.36 2.77
CA THR A 232 6.69 13.35 1.89
C THR A 232 7.76 12.71 1.02
N TYR A 233 7.51 11.46 0.61
CA TYR A 233 8.48 10.66 -0.15
C TYR A 233 7.93 10.24 -1.52
N PRO A 234 7.80 11.18 -2.48
CA PRO A 234 7.16 10.94 -3.78
C PRO A 234 7.95 10.00 -4.72
N GLY A 235 9.15 9.58 -4.33
CA GLY A 235 9.96 8.61 -5.06
C GLY A 235 9.71 7.15 -4.65
N ILE A 236 8.90 6.92 -3.62
CA ILE A 236 8.58 5.59 -3.10
C ILE A 236 7.21 5.19 -3.63
N GLU A 237 7.15 4.18 -4.49
CA GLU A 237 5.91 3.64 -5.09
C GLU A 237 5.17 2.72 -4.10
N SER A 238 4.77 3.26 -2.95
CA SER A 238 3.95 2.51 -1.97
C SER A 238 2.49 2.42 -2.43
N GLU A 239 1.74 1.44 -1.95
CA GLU A 239 0.26 1.36 -2.02
C GLU A 239 -0.30 1.62 -0.61
N GLY A 240 0.28 2.60 0.07
CA GLY A 240 -0.10 3.06 1.40
C GLY A 240 0.86 2.62 2.50
N VAL A 241 1.05 3.53 3.47
CA VAL A 241 1.74 3.30 4.74
C VAL A 241 0.74 2.76 5.76
N PHE A 242 1.09 1.67 6.44
CA PHE A 242 0.27 1.05 7.49
C PHE A 242 0.84 1.23 8.90
N GLY A 243 2.12 1.61 9.04
CA GLY A 243 2.73 1.86 10.35
C GLY A 243 4.10 2.53 10.27
N ALA A 244 4.50 3.17 11.37
CA ALA A 244 5.83 3.75 11.52
C ALA A 244 6.38 3.64 12.94
N VAL A 245 7.53 2.98 13.13
CA VAL A 245 8.15 2.68 14.44
C VAL A 245 9.42 3.54 14.60
N PRO A 246 9.57 4.29 15.70
CA PRO A 246 10.86 4.92 16.02
C PRO A 246 11.88 3.86 16.45
N THR A 247 13.14 4.11 16.20
CA THR A 247 14.26 3.24 16.64
C THR A 247 15.09 3.95 17.70
N ASP A 248 15.86 3.18 18.47
CA ASP A 248 16.70 3.70 19.56
C ASP A 248 17.76 4.71 19.09
N ASP A 249 18.23 4.62 17.84
CA ASP A 249 19.18 5.57 17.25
C ASP A 249 18.51 6.85 16.70
N GLY A 250 17.19 6.97 16.88
CA GLY A 250 16.42 8.13 16.45
C GLY A 250 15.98 8.08 14.99
N ASP A 251 16.17 6.95 14.29
CA ASP A 251 15.63 6.68 12.97
C ASP A 251 14.14 6.28 13.04
N VAL A 252 13.49 6.15 11.87
CA VAL A 252 12.11 5.67 11.74
C VAL A 252 12.04 4.52 10.74
N LEU A 253 11.46 3.40 11.16
CA LEU A 253 11.01 2.34 10.27
C LEU A 253 9.59 2.63 9.80
N LEU A 254 9.35 2.50 8.50
CA LEU A 254 8.06 2.56 7.86
C LEU A 254 7.70 1.17 7.36
N ALA A 255 6.42 0.84 7.42
CA ALA A 255 5.89 -0.34 6.76
C ALA A 255 4.59 0.00 6.05
N GLY A 256 4.40 -0.66 4.91
CA GLY A 256 3.31 -0.39 4.01
C GLY A 256 3.06 -1.56 3.08
N ARG A 257 2.32 -1.25 2.03
CA ARG A 257 2.26 -2.07 0.83
C ARG A 257 3.09 -1.44 -0.27
N HIS A 258 3.56 -2.25 -1.19
CA HIS A 258 4.08 -1.81 -2.47
C HIS A 258 3.26 -2.49 -3.57
N ARG A 259 2.68 -1.70 -4.46
CA ARG A 259 2.01 -2.24 -5.64
C ARG A 259 2.94 -2.11 -6.82
N PRO A 260 3.46 -3.21 -7.39
CA PRO A 260 4.20 -3.12 -8.62
C PRO A 260 3.30 -2.52 -9.71
N ALA A 261 3.87 -1.71 -10.60
CA ALA A 261 3.13 -0.97 -11.60
C ALA A 261 2.34 -1.85 -12.63
N PHE A 262 2.48 -3.18 -12.57
CA PHE A 262 2.14 -4.10 -13.66
C PHE A 262 1.24 -5.28 -13.26
N GLY A 263 0.18 -5.00 -12.49
CA GLY A 263 -0.85 -6.00 -12.24
C GLY A 263 -0.31 -7.22 -11.49
N GLY A 264 -0.10 -7.07 -10.20
CA GLY A 264 0.19 -8.15 -9.28
C GLY A 264 -0.52 -7.93 -7.96
N GLY A 265 -0.47 -8.93 -7.08
CA GLY A 265 -0.83 -8.76 -5.68
C GLY A 265 -0.03 -7.63 -5.04
N SER A 266 -0.53 -7.07 -3.94
CA SER A 266 0.17 -6.05 -3.17
C SER A 266 1.31 -6.68 -2.35
N SER A 267 2.54 -6.22 -2.52
CA SER A 267 3.71 -6.69 -1.76
C SER A 267 3.79 -6.02 -0.40
N ALA A 268 4.39 -6.69 0.56
CA ALA A 268 4.82 -6.04 1.78
C ALA A 268 5.99 -5.09 1.45
N TRP A 269 6.03 -3.93 2.11
CA TRP A 269 7.08 -2.94 1.90
C TRP A 269 7.53 -2.36 3.22
N THR A 270 8.84 -2.17 3.37
CA THR A 270 9.43 -1.47 4.51
C THR A 270 10.41 -0.41 4.05
N ALA A 271 10.67 0.58 4.90
CA ALA A 271 11.76 1.52 4.73
C ALA A 271 12.33 1.96 6.07
N ARG A 272 13.59 2.37 6.10
CA ARG A 272 14.16 3.13 7.20
C ARG A 272 14.46 4.54 6.75
N LEU A 273 14.20 5.50 7.61
CA LEU A 273 14.54 6.90 7.45
C LEU A 273 15.48 7.28 8.58
N ASP A 274 16.55 8.01 8.28
CA ASP A 274 17.42 8.50 9.33
C ASP A 274 16.78 9.61 10.18
N GLY A 275 17.42 9.98 11.28
CA GLY A 275 17.00 11.11 12.12
C GLY A 275 16.84 12.46 11.38
N ASP A 276 17.50 12.64 10.24
CA ASP A 276 17.38 13.82 9.37
C ASP A 276 16.30 13.63 8.27
N GLY A 277 15.65 12.48 8.22
CA GLY A 277 14.59 12.13 7.27
C GLY A 277 15.07 11.64 5.91
N GLN A 278 16.36 11.35 5.74
CA GLN A 278 16.86 10.74 4.51
C GLN A 278 16.54 9.25 4.51
N VAL A 279 16.11 8.72 3.37
CA VAL A 279 15.84 7.29 3.22
C VAL A 279 17.13 6.52 3.44
N ARG A 280 17.18 5.65 4.46
CA ARG A 280 18.26 4.70 4.71
C ARG A 280 18.24 3.53 3.74
N TRP A 281 17.07 2.93 3.62
CA TRP A 281 16.79 1.86 2.69
C TRP A 281 15.28 1.77 2.54
N THR A 282 14.80 1.21 1.44
CA THR A 282 13.48 0.57 1.30
C THR A 282 13.68 -0.88 0.92
N ARG A 283 12.68 -1.70 1.22
CA ARG A 283 12.66 -3.12 0.87
C ARG A 283 11.26 -3.49 0.45
N VAL A 284 11.16 -4.19 -0.67
CA VAL A 284 9.93 -4.87 -1.07
C VAL A 284 10.13 -6.33 -0.72
N HIS A 285 9.18 -6.87 0.04
CA HIS A 285 9.21 -8.26 0.47
C HIS A 285 8.19 -9.02 -0.37
N GLY A 286 8.68 -9.99 -1.15
CA GLY A 286 7.95 -10.69 -2.21
C GLY A 286 6.52 -11.08 -1.85
N THR A 287 5.64 -11.00 -2.86
CA THR A 287 4.25 -11.41 -2.81
C THR A 287 4.15 -12.92 -2.91
N GLY A 288 4.07 -13.62 -1.78
CA GLY A 288 3.21 -14.81 -1.78
C GLY A 288 1.80 -14.31 -2.16
N SER A 289 1.43 -14.46 -3.43
CA SER A 289 0.41 -13.75 -4.24
C SER A 289 -0.95 -13.43 -3.62
N ASP A 290 -1.25 -13.96 -2.43
CA ASP A 290 -2.57 -13.91 -1.83
C ASP A 290 -2.62 -13.13 -0.51
N VAL A 291 -1.49 -12.80 0.13
CA VAL A 291 -1.47 -12.19 1.48
C VAL A 291 -1.30 -10.66 1.41
N GLN A 292 -2.28 -9.90 1.90
CA GLN A 292 -2.21 -8.44 1.91
C GLN A 292 -1.90 -7.88 3.30
N VAL A 293 -0.74 -7.23 3.47
CA VAL A 293 -0.34 -6.55 4.72
C VAL A 293 -1.34 -5.48 5.09
N ASN A 294 -1.93 -5.51 6.28
CA ASN A 294 -2.92 -4.48 6.68
C ASN A 294 -2.75 -4.02 8.13
N ARG A 295 -1.68 -4.47 8.79
CA ARG A 295 -1.36 -4.21 10.18
C ARG A 295 0.16 -4.21 10.34
N VAL A 296 0.61 -3.39 11.27
CA VAL A 296 2.02 -3.20 11.59
C VAL A 296 2.14 -3.04 13.09
N PHE A 297 3.07 -3.79 13.69
CA PHE A 297 3.43 -3.74 15.10
C PHE A 297 4.92 -3.49 15.24
N ASP A 298 5.32 -2.91 16.36
CA ASP A 298 6.72 -2.85 16.75
C ASP A 298 7.21 -4.21 17.29
N THR A 299 8.51 -4.39 17.16
CA THR A 299 9.30 -5.44 17.82
C THR A 299 10.50 -4.76 18.48
N ASP A 300 11.18 -5.44 19.40
CA ASP A 300 12.31 -4.87 20.16
C ASP A 300 13.31 -4.11 19.28
N ASP A 301 13.74 -4.71 18.16
CA ASP A 301 14.73 -4.13 17.25
C ASP A 301 14.18 -3.87 15.84
N GLY A 302 12.86 -3.72 15.66
CA GLY A 302 12.29 -3.75 14.31
C GLY A 302 10.79 -3.51 14.16
N ILE A 303 10.24 -4.08 13.09
CA ILE A 303 8.85 -3.92 12.69
C ILE A 303 8.25 -5.25 12.22
N LEU A 304 7.06 -5.58 12.72
CA LEU A 304 6.30 -6.77 12.34
C LEU A 304 5.13 -6.36 11.45
N LEU A 305 5.15 -6.83 10.21
CA LEU A 305 4.09 -6.69 9.23
C LEU A 305 3.20 -7.91 9.31
N VAL A 306 1.90 -7.68 9.42
CA VAL A 306 0.89 -8.75 9.43
C VAL A 306 0.00 -8.59 8.22
N GLY A 307 -0.05 -9.63 7.39
CA GLY A 307 -0.95 -9.71 6.25
C GLY A 307 -1.86 -10.92 6.34
N GLN A 308 -3.02 -10.83 5.70
CA GLN A 308 -3.95 -11.96 5.60
C GLN A 308 -4.30 -12.27 4.15
N SER A 309 -4.30 -13.55 3.80
CA SER A 309 -4.89 -14.06 2.56
C SER A 309 -6.38 -14.33 2.75
N LEU A 310 -7.20 -13.73 1.89
CA LEU A 310 -8.65 -13.91 1.93
C LEU A 310 -9.08 -14.88 0.82
N THR A 311 -9.10 -16.17 1.11
CA THR A 311 -9.63 -17.21 0.22
C THR A 311 -11.17 -17.27 0.27
N GLY A 312 -11.81 -16.17 -0.14
CA GLY A 312 -13.28 -16.06 -0.25
C GLY A 312 -14.02 -15.92 1.09
N LEU A 313 -15.35 -15.71 1.03
CA LEU A 313 -16.20 -15.39 2.20
C LEU A 313 -16.50 -16.58 3.12
N ARG A 314 -16.02 -17.78 2.80
CA ARG A 314 -16.39 -19.05 3.47
C ARG A 314 -15.19 -19.91 3.88
N GLY A 315 -13.96 -19.50 3.57
CA GLY A 315 -12.73 -20.23 3.87
C GLY A 315 -12.01 -19.68 5.09
N GLU A 316 -11.26 -20.55 5.77
CA GLU A 316 -10.21 -20.18 6.71
C GLU A 316 -9.12 -19.38 5.98
N SER A 317 -8.53 -18.40 6.66
CA SER A 317 -7.56 -17.48 6.09
C SER A 317 -6.16 -17.79 6.61
N THR A 318 -5.15 -17.61 5.77
CA THR A 318 -3.74 -17.70 6.19
C THR A 318 -3.24 -16.31 6.57
N VAL A 319 -2.57 -16.20 7.71
CA VAL A 319 -1.86 -14.99 8.12
C VAL A 319 -0.37 -15.16 7.85
N ARG A 320 0.27 -14.16 7.26
CA ARG A 320 1.72 -14.05 7.19
C ARG A 320 2.19 -13.06 8.24
N LEU A 321 3.16 -13.49 9.05
CA LEU A 321 3.93 -12.65 9.96
C LEU A 321 5.28 -12.41 9.31
N LEU A 322 5.60 -11.15 9.00
CA LEU A 322 6.86 -10.75 8.42
C LEU A 322 7.55 -9.76 9.37
N GLY A 323 8.58 -10.21 10.07
CA GLY A 323 9.38 -9.41 10.98
C GLY A 323 10.63 -8.91 10.26
N VAL A 324 10.88 -7.61 10.35
CA VAL A 324 11.99 -6.92 9.69
C VAL A 324 12.75 -6.13 10.75
N ASP A 325 14.04 -6.39 10.90
CA ASP A 325 14.87 -5.66 11.85
C ASP A 325 15.20 -4.23 11.37
N ALA A 326 15.86 -3.45 12.22
CA ALA A 326 16.25 -2.08 11.90
C ALA A 326 17.18 -1.97 10.68
N ASP A 327 18.01 -2.97 10.41
CA ASP A 327 18.89 -2.97 9.23
C ASP A 327 18.15 -3.43 7.97
N GLY A 328 16.93 -3.94 8.14
CA GLY A 328 15.94 -4.33 7.16
C GLY A 328 15.93 -5.82 6.87
N ALA A 329 16.76 -6.62 7.55
CA ALA A 329 16.80 -8.06 7.37
C ALA A 329 15.49 -8.70 7.84
N GLU A 330 15.03 -9.70 7.10
CA GLU A 330 13.87 -10.50 7.50
C GLU A 330 14.28 -11.43 8.64
N VAL A 331 13.75 -11.18 9.83
CA VAL A 331 13.98 -11.99 11.04
C VAL A 331 12.83 -12.94 11.34
N ILE A 332 11.67 -12.73 10.71
CA ILE A 332 10.49 -13.61 10.79
C ILE A 332 9.83 -13.65 9.41
N ASP A 333 9.56 -14.85 8.86
CA ASP A 333 8.60 -15.06 7.77
C ASP A 333 7.80 -16.33 8.04
N GLU A 334 6.71 -16.19 8.79
CA GLU A 334 5.89 -17.31 9.25
C GLU A 334 4.49 -17.25 8.66
N ARG A 335 3.94 -18.43 8.31
CA ARG A 335 2.55 -18.58 7.87
C ARG A 335 1.73 -19.32 8.92
N VAL A 336 0.75 -18.63 9.47
CA VAL A 336 -0.23 -19.19 10.40
C VAL A 336 -1.50 -19.52 9.63
N GLU A 337 -1.78 -20.81 9.49
CA GLU A 337 -2.98 -21.33 8.83
C GLU A 337 -4.19 -21.31 9.77
N ASP A 338 -5.38 -21.55 9.22
CA ASP A 338 -6.63 -21.74 9.96
C ASP A 338 -7.04 -20.54 10.85
N VAL A 339 -6.66 -19.33 10.45
CA VAL A 339 -6.99 -18.10 11.18
C VAL A 339 -8.35 -17.56 10.71
N PRO A 340 -9.23 -17.09 11.62
CA PRO A 340 -10.47 -16.42 11.23
C PRO A 340 -10.18 -15.16 10.39
N ARG A 341 -11.19 -14.65 9.67
CA ARG A 341 -11.05 -13.37 8.98
C ARG A 341 -10.81 -12.27 10.01
N ILE A 342 -9.60 -11.71 10.05
CA ILE A 342 -9.21 -10.74 11.07
C ILE A 342 -9.90 -9.41 10.77
N THR A 343 -10.56 -8.86 11.79
CA THR A 343 -11.19 -7.53 11.73
C THR A 343 -10.47 -6.54 12.63
N ALA A 344 -9.86 -7.00 13.71
CA ALA A 344 -9.03 -6.20 14.61
C ALA A 344 -7.89 -7.06 15.19
N MET A 345 -6.77 -6.43 15.52
CA MET A 345 -5.61 -7.10 16.10
C MET A 345 -4.84 -6.10 16.96
N THR A 346 -4.31 -6.55 18.09
CA THR A 346 -3.45 -5.77 18.98
C THR A 346 -2.31 -6.65 19.51
N ARG A 347 -1.25 -6.00 19.99
CA ARG A 347 -0.15 -6.67 20.71
C ARG A 347 -0.64 -7.16 22.06
N SER A 348 -0.12 -8.31 22.48
CA SER A 348 -0.43 -8.95 23.77
C SER A 348 0.83 -9.58 24.33
N GLY A 349 1.67 -8.79 25.00
CA GLY A 349 3.05 -9.19 25.30
C GLY A 349 3.81 -9.57 24.02
N ASP A 350 4.47 -10.73 24.05
CA ASP A 350 5.25 -11.24 22.92
C ASP A 350 4.40 -11.81 21.78
N ASP A 351 3.09 -11.95 21.98
CA ASP A 351 2.15 -12.49 20.99
C ASP A 351 1.17 -11.42 20.45
N LEU A 352 0.28 -11.83 19.55
CA LEU A 352 -0.79 -10.99 19.01
C LEU A 352 -2.15 -11.56 19.43
N ARG A 353 -3.08 -10.68 19.82
CA ARG A 353 -4.49 -11.02 19.97
C ARG A 353 -5.27 -10.51 18.77
N ALA A 354 -6.05 -11.38 18.15
CA ALA A 354 -6.84 -11.09 16.96
C ALA A 354 -8.32 -11.30 17.23
N ALA A 355 -9.14 -10.31 16.87
CA ALA A 355 -10.57 -10.49 16.69
C ALA A 355 -10.85 -10.82 15.23
N GLY A 356 -11.69 -11.83 15.00
CA GLY A 356 -12.07 -12.22 13.66
C GLY A 356 -13.50 -12.70 13.55
N LEU A 357 -13.93 -12.91 12.30
CA LEU A 357 -15.24 -13.45 11.97
C LEU A 357 -15.10 -14.85 11.34
N THR A 358 -15.99 -15.75 11.77
CA THR A 358 -16.17 -17.11 11.25
C THR A 358 -17.63 -17.31 10.81
N ASP A 359 -17.90 -18.40 10.08
CA ASP A 359 -19.25 -18.77 9.62
C ASP A 359 -19.98 -17.64 8.87
N VAL A 360 -19.23 -16.83 8.12
CA VAL A 360 -19.73 -15.59 7.54
C VAL A 360 -20.69 -15.86 6.38
N ASN A 361 -21.96 -15.54 6.60
CA ASN A 361 -22.99 -15.44 5.58
C ASN A 361 -23.70 -14.08 5.71
N LEU A 362 -23.03 -13.05 5.19
CA LEU A 362 -23.53 -11.67 5.22
C LEU A 362 -24.87 -11.49 4.51
N SER A 363 -25.19 -12.31 3.50
CA SER A 363 -26.50 -12.26 2.82
C SER A 363 -27.63 -12.89 3.62
N ALA A 364 -27.31 -13.67 4.65
CA ALA A 364 -28.27 -14.15 5.65
C ALA A 364 -28.16 -13.41 7.00
N GLY A 365 -27.21 -12.47 7.16
CA GLY A 365 -26.92 -11.81 8.43
C GLY A 365 -26.38 -12.76 9.50
N VAL A 366 -25.74 -13.85 9.09
CA VAL A 366 -25.17 -14.88 9.97
C VAL A 366 -23.66 -14.70 10.00
N TYR A 367 -23.10 -14.63 11.21
CA TYR A 367 -21.66 -14.62 11.47
C TYR A 367 -21.41 -14.95 12.94
N SER A 368 -20.24 -15.52 13.19
CA SER A 368 -19.68 -15.74 14.52
C SER A 368 -18.46 -14.83 14.66
N SER A 369 -18.24 -14.26 15.84
CA SER A 369 -17.04 -13.49 16.16
C SER A 369 -16.21 -14.30 17.14
N THR A 370 -14.90 -14.29 16.96
CA THR A 370 -13.96 -15.07 17.77
C THR A 370 -12.77 -14.20 18.16
N LEU A 371 -12.12 -14.59 19.25
CA LEU A 371 -10.81 -14.09 19.64
C LEU A 371 -9.81 -15.23 19.50
N THR A 372 -8.64 -14.93 18.97
CA THR A 372 -7.59 -15.91 18.70
C THR A 372 -6.25 -15.28 19.05
N GLU A 373 -5.40 -16.06 19.70
CA GLU A 373 -4.01 -15.71 19.97
C GLU A 373 -3.16 -16.22 18.80
N VAL A 374 -2.29 -15.36 18.29
CA VAL A 374 -1.38 -15.65 17.18
C VAL A 374 0.02 -15.46 17.73
N SER A 375 0.74 -16.57 17.90
CA SER A 375 2.08 -16.52 18.45
C SER A 375 3.05 -15.87 17.48
N VAL A 376 3.89 -14.96 17.99
CA VAL A 376 4.99 -14.39 17.21
C VAL A 376 6.24 -15.20 17.57
N PRO A 377 6.88 -15.87 16.60
CA PRO A 377 8.09 -16.61 16.88
C PRO A 377 9.22 -15.66 17.29
N ASP A 378 10.13 -16.14 18.14
CA ASP A 378 11.40 -15.46 18.37
C ASP A 378 12.15 -15.31 17.03
N GLY A 379 12.74 -14.14 16.79
CA GLY A 379 13.52 -13.87 15.58
C GLY A 379 14.78 -14.74 15.55
N ASP A 380 14.70 -15.90 14.91
CA ASP A 380 15.81 -16.85 14.77
C ASP A 380 15.87 -17.38 13.33
N VAL A 381 16.02 -16.44 12.39
CA VAL A 381 16.58 -16.75 11.07
C VAL A 381 18.09 -16.57 11.19
N GLY A 382 18.86 -17.60 10.78
CA GLY A 382 20.32 -17.61 10.91
C GLY A 382 20.98 -16.38 10.29
N THR A 383 22.21 -16.09 10.72
CA THR A 383 23.11 -14.98 10.32
C THR A 383 23.34 -14.77 8.81
N ASP A 384 22.68 -15.56 7.95
CA ASP A 384 22.66 -15.43 6.48
C ASP A 384 21.48 -14.57 5.97
N ALA A 385 20.67 -13.96 6.85
CA ALA A 385 19.49 -13.14 6.48
C ALA A 385 19.81 -11.69 6.04
N ALA A 386 21.10 -11.31 6.03
CA ALA A 386 21.51 -10.07 5.38
C ALA A 386 21.23 -10.17 3.87
N LEU A 387 20.60 -9.14 3.28
CA LEU A 387 20.41 -9.11 1.84
C LEU A 387 21.77 -9.18 1.14
N ALA A 388 21.91 -10.12 0.22
CA ALA A 388 23.07 -10.18 -0.66
C ALA A 388 22.95 -9.05 -1.67
N ALA A 389 24.01 -8.26 -1.83
CA ALA A 389 24.08 -7.28 -2.90
C ALA A 389 23.87 -7.98 -4.26
N ASP A 390 23.03 -7.37 -5.10
CA ASP A 390 22.82 -7.86 -6.46
C ASP A 390 24.05 -7.64 -7.34
N ALA A 391 24.81 -6.58 -7.04
CA ALA A 391 26.06 -6.27 -7.72
C ALA A 391 26.96 -5.36 -6.87
N ASP A 392 28.25 -5.50 -7.10
CA ASP A 392 29.29 -4.70 -6.47
C ASP A 392 29.41 -3.32 -7.16
N LEU A 393 29.54 -2.25 -6.37
CA LEU A 393 29.72 -0.90 -6.93
C LEU A 393 31.10 -0.76 -7.58
N ALA A 394 31.16 -0.33 -8.84
CA ALA A 394 32.43 -0.02 -9.49
C ALA A 394 32.43 1.37 -10.14
N SER A 395 33.42 2.18 -9.79
CA SER A 395 33.67 3.49 -10.37
C SER A 395 34.13 3.35 -11.83
N GLY A 396 33.75 4.30 -12.69
CA GLY A 396 33.99 4.23 -14.12
C GLY A 396 33.05 3.28 -14.86
N GLU A 397 32.20 2.52 -14.16
CA GLU A 397 31.13 1.78 -14.83
C GLU A 397 30.13 2.75 -15.44
N THR A 398 29.82 2.50 -16.70
CA THR A 398 28.83 3.28 -17.42
C THR A 398 27.41 3.03 -16.92
N ARG A 399 27.14 1.92 -16.20
CA ARG A 399 25.79 1.44 -15.85
C ARG A 399 25.75 0.46 -14.68
N TYR A 400 25.00 0.79 -13.64
CA TYR A 400 24.60 -0.16 -12.59
C TYR A 400 23.23 -0.84 -12.87
N ARG A 401 23.05 -2.11 -12.48
CA ARG A 401 21.94 -2.99 -12.94
C ARG A 401 21.28 -3.89 -11.86
N GLY A 402 21.38 -3.55 -10.58
CA GLY A 402 20.75 -4.30 -9.46
C GLY A 402 19.79 -3.43 -8.64
N GLN A 403 19.25 -3.94 -7.53
CA GLN A 403 18.64 -3.11 -6.48
C GLN A 403 19.66 -2.73 -5.44
N ASP A 404 20.56 -3.66 -5.11
CA ASP A 404 21.47 -3.53 -3.98
C ASP A 404 22.95 -3.44 -4.39
N LEU A 405 23.56 -2.29 -4.13
CA LEU A 405 24.97 -1.97 -4.37
C LEU A 405 25.82 -2.33 -3.15
N ARG A 406 26.83 -3.18 -3.30
CA ARG A 406 27.81 -3.39 -2.24
C ARG A 406 28.84 -2.26 -2.21
N VAL A 407 29.13 -1.76 -1.01
CA VAL A 407 30.24 -0.86 -0.71
C VAL A 407 30.99 -1.41 0.50
N SER A 408 32.31 -1.54 0.41
CA SER A 408 33.16 -2.07 1.47
C SER A 408 34.45 -1.25 1.56
N ASP A 409 34.91 -0.98 2.78
CA ASP A 409 36.20 -0.34 3.00
C ASP A 409 36.83 -0.77 4.32
N PRO A 410 37.92 -1.57 4.31
CA PRO A 410 38.66 -1.92 5.53
C PRO A 410 39.51 -0.76 6.08
N GLY A 411 39.39 0.44 5.52
CA GLY A 411 40.07 1.66 5.91
C GLY A 411 39.57 2.29 7.21
N PRO A 412 40.16 3.42 7.65
CA PRO A 412 39.78 4.07 8.91
C PRO A 412 38.46 4.87 8.84
N THR A 413 37.78 4.87 7.69
CA THR A 413 36.58 5.65 7.43
C THR A 413 35.39 4.71 7.39
N ASP A 414 34.43 4.90 8.29
CA ASP A 414 33.19 4.10 8.35
C ASP A 414 32.02 4.77 7.62
N THR A 415 32.17 6.00 7.11
CA THR A 415 31.07 6.79 6.57
C THR A 415 31.44 7.50 5.25
N TYR A 416 30.56 7.37 4.26
CA TYR A 416 30.69 7.92 2.92
C TYR A 416 29.44 8.70 2.50
N ASP A 417 29.61 9.78 1.74
CA ASP A 417 28.50 10.47 1.07
C ASP A 417 28.42 9.97 -0.38
N LEU A 418 27.26 9.48 -0.78
CA LEU A 418 26.91 9.29 -2.18
C LEU A 418 26.30 10.58 -2.72
N VAL A 419 26.93 11.14 -3.75
CA VAL A 419 26.61 12.47 -4.26
C VAL A 419 26.14 12.38 -5.69
N ARG A 420 24.96 12.92 -5.97
CA ARG A 420 24.48 13.08 -7.33
C ARG A 420 25.12 14.31 -7.96
N LEU A 421 25.78 14.12 -9.10
CA LEU A 421 26.35 15.19 -9.90
C LEU A 421 25.23 15.87 -10.73
N PRO A 422 25.29 17.19 -10.91
CA PRO A 422 24.33 17.92 -11.75
C PRO A 422 24.49 17.54 -13.22
N GLY A 423 23.37 17.35 -13.92
CA GLY A 423 23.40 17.08 -15.36
C GLY A 423 23.78 18.33 -16.18
N GLU A 424 24.09 18.16 -17.47
CA GLU A 424 24.49 19.25 -18.39
C GLU A 424 23.50 20.43 -18.47
N ARG A 425 22.26 20.27 -17.99
CA ARG A 425 21.21 21.29 -18.00
C ARG A 425 20.66 21.64 -16.61
N ASP A 426 21.25 21.11 -15.54
CA ASP A 426 20.81 21.42 -14.18
C ASP A 426 21.54 22.67 -13.66
N GLU A 427 20.79 23.67 -13.18
CA GLU A 427 21.33 24.91 -12.61
C GLU A 427 21.76 24.76 -11.13
N PHE A 428 21.83 23.54 -10.59
CA PHE A 428 22.00 23.27 -9.16
C PHE A 428 23.36 22.65 -8.81
N ASP A 429 23.81 22.87 -7.57
CA ASP A 429 25.03 22.26 -7.02
C ASP A 429 24.84 20.76 -6.72
N ALA A 430 25.94 20.01 -6.74
CA ALA A 430 25.95 18.60 -6.34
C ALA A 430 25.46 18.45 -4.90
N HIS A 431 24.49 17.55 -4.66
CA HIS A 431 23.94 17.29 -3.34
C HIS A 431 24.15 15.84 -2.94
N VAL A 432 24.35 15.64 -1.64
CA VAL A 432 24.39 14.30 -1.04
C VAL A 432 22.99 13.73 -1.14
N VAL A 433 22.84 12.60 -1.84
CA VAL A 433 21.57 11.88 -1.95
C VAL A 433 21.43 10.82 -0.87
N ARG A 434 22.56 10.36 -0.33
CA ARG A 434 22.62 9.24 0.60
C ARG A 434 23.91 9.35 1.40
N ARG A 435 23.83 9.16 2.71
CA ARG A 435 24.99 8.88 3.55
C ARG A 435 25.02 7.39 3.86
N ILE A 436 26.15 6.77 3.60
CA ILE A 436 26.40 5.34 3.70
C ILE A 436 27.32 5.12 4.89
N SER A 437 26.84 4.39 5.89
CA SER A 437 27.64 3.95 7.03
C SER A 437 27.95 2.47 6.88
N LEU A 438 29.21 2.09 7.01
CA LEU A 438 29.67 0.71 6.96
C LEU A 438 29.36 0.01 8.29
N GLY A 439 28.86 -1.21 8.21
CA GLY A 439 28.57 -2.06 9.37
C GLY A 439 29.84 -2.57 10.05
N THR A 440 29.67 -3.45 11.05
CA THR A 440 30.79 -4.01 11.83
C THR A 440 31.77 -4.86 11.01
N ASP A 441 31.36 -5.29 9.82
CA ASP A 441 32.15 -6.07 8.89
C ASP A 441 32.84 -5.20 7.82
N ASP A 442 32.84 -3.87 8.01
CA ASP A 442 33.39 -2.87 7.08
C ASP A 442 32.66 -2.81 5.73
N GLU A 443 31.39 -3.23 5.68
CA GLU A 443 30.55 -3.27 4.48
C GLU A 443 29.18 -2.62 4.67
N ALA A 444 28.62 -2.11 3.58
CA ALA A 444 27.24 -1.63 3.49
C ALA A 444 26.62 -2.06 2.16
N VAL A 445 25.33 -2.31 2.19
CA VAL A 445 24.51 -2.52 1.00
C VAL A 445 23.62 -1.29 0.80
N VAL A 446 23.67 -0.71 -0.40
CA VAL A 446 22.97 0.53 -0.76
C VAL A 446 21.91 0.22 -1.79
N GLU A 447 20.64 0.44 -1.42
CA GLU A 447 19.54 0.25 -2.35
C GLU A 447 19.52 1.39 -3.39
N SER A 448 19.97 1.07 -4.60
CA SER A 448 19.98 1.93 -5.76
C SER A 448 18.59 2.19 -6.37
N ALA A 449 17.57 1.40 -6.04
CA ALA A 449 16.21 1.54 -6.56
C ALA A 449 15.54 2.86 -6.17
N THR A 450 15.96 3.44 -5.05
CA THR A 450 15.50 4.75 -4.57
C THR A 450 16.23 5.93 -5.18
N LEU A 451 17.35 5.68 -5.85
CA LEU A 451 18.21 6.74 -6.34
C LEU A 451 17.70 7.25 -7.69
N PRO A 452 17.54 8.57 -7.88
CA PRO A 452 17.18 9.13 -9.18
C PRO A 452 18.21 8.77 -10.25
N ARG A 453 17.80 8.66 -11.53
CA ARG A 453 18.79 8.54 -12.62
C ARG A 453 19.80 9.69 -12.59
N GLY A 454 21.09 9.41 -12.81
CA GLY A 454 22.13 10.43 -12.78
C GLY A 454 23.54 9.88 -12.70
N GLU A 455 24.50 10.80 -12.67
CA GLU A 455 25.89 10.49 -12.37
C GLU A 455 26.14 10.66 -10.89
N TYR A 456 26.91 9.74 -10.33
CA TYR A 456 27.13 9.60 -8.91
C TYR A 456 28.61 9.48 -8.61
N VAL A 457 29.00 10.04 -7.48
CA VAL A 457 30.34 9.89 -6.92
C VAL A 457 30.20 9.50 -5.47
N LEU A 458 30.91 8.45 -5.07
CA LEU A 458 31.16 8.17 -3.67
C LEU A 458 32.31 9.07 -3.18
N ARG A 459 32.14 9.73 -2.05
CA ARG A 459 33.18 10.57 -1.45
C ARG A 459 33.20 10.44 0.06
N THR A 460 34.33 10.75 0.67
CA THR A 460 34.39 10.92 2.13
C THR A 460 33.55 12.11 2.57
N THR A 461 33.16 12.15 3.85
CA THR A 461 32.37 13.25 4.44
C THR A 461 33.09 14.61 4.38
N ASP A 462 34.43 14.61 4.31
CA ASP A 462 35.25 15.81 4.08
C ASP A 462 35.28 16.27 2.61
N GLY A 463 34.59 15.55 1.72
CA GLY A 463 34.36 15.93 0.32
C GLY A 463 35.32 15.31 -0.70
N GLN A 464 36.18 14.36 -0.30
CA GLN A 464 37.18 13.75 -1.19
C GLN A 464 36.58 12.58 -1.98
N PRO A 465 36.51 12.62 -3.33
CA PRO A 465 36.03 11.50 -4.13
C PRO A 465 36.90 10.26 -3.97
N VAL A 466 36.27 9.08 -4.01
CA VAL A 466 36.96 7.80 -3.91
C VAL A 466 36.60 6.89 -5.09
N ALA A 467 37.58 6.15 -5.59
CA ALA A 467 37.35 5.09 -6.55
C ALA A 467 36.90 3.82 -5.81
N VAL A 468 35.93 3.13 -6.41
CA VAL A 468 35.43 1.83 -5.96
C VAL A 468 35.71 0.82 -7.07
N GLU A 469 36.26 -0.34 -6.72
CA GLU A 469 36.51 -1.44 -7.64
C GLU A 469 35.91 -2.71 -7.02
N ASP A 470 34.95 -3.33 -7.71
CA ASP A 470 34.25 -4.53 -7.23
C ASP A 470 33.73 -4.37 -5.79
N GLY A 471 33.08 -3.22 -5.54
CA GLY A 471 32.46 -2.91 -4.25
C GLY A 471 33.46 -2.49 -3.19
N GLN A 472 34.77 -2.59 -3.45
CA GLN A 472 35.82 -2.21 -2.51
C GLN A 472 36.34 -0.80 -2.79
N VAL A 473 36.38 0.04 -1.76
CA VAL A 473 36.96 1.38 -1.84
C VAL A 473 38.48 1.27 -1.96
N GLY A 474 39.02 1.69 -3.10
CA GLY A 474 40.46 1.60 -3.41
C GLY A 474 41.29 2.80 -2.93
N GLY A 475 40.65 3.96 -2.74
CA GLY A 475 41.28 5.19 -2.25
C GLY A 475 40.82 6.46 -2.96
N ALA A 476 41.45 7.60 -2.63
CA ALA A 476 41.10 8.88 -3.22
C ALA A 476 41.39 8.91 -4.73
N ALA A 477 40.43 9.41 -5.50
CA ALA A 477 40.51 9.54 -6.95
C ALA A 477 40.03 10.92 -7.40
N ASP A 478 40.35 11.30 -8.62
CA ASP A 478 39.74 12.49 -9.22
C ASP A 478 38.26 12.23 -9.53
N ARG A 479 37.45 13.29 -9.53
CA ARG A 479 35.98 13.18 -9.68
C ARG A 479 35.58 12.30 -10.87
N GLU A 480 36.23 12.48 -12.02
CA GLU A 480 35.91 11.76 -13.26
C GLU A 480 36.13 10.24 -13.11
N GLU A 481 37.19 9.84 -12.43
CA GLU A 481 37.53 8.43 -12.16
C GLU A 481 36.61 7.81 -11.10
N ALA A 482 36.23 8.59 -10.08
CA ALA A 482 35.29 8.17 -9.03
C ALA A 482 33.83 8.11 -9.48
N THR A 483 33.51 8.65 -10.67
CA THR A 483 32.13 8.74 -11.15
C THR A 483 31.64 7.39 -11.65
N PHE A 484 30.42 7.03 -11.28
CA PHE A 484 29.64 5.99 -11.93
C PHE A 484 28.27 6.55 -12.32
N ARG A 485 27.58 5.86 -13.22
CA ARG A 485 26.27 6.31 -13.71
C ARG A 485 25.18 5.31 -13.35
N LEU A 486 24.13 5.82 -12.71
CA LEU A 486 22.89 5.11 -12.47
C LEU A 486 21.85 5.55 -13.50
N ASP A 487 21.50 4.66 -14.43
CA ASP A 487 20.35 4.86 -15.32
C ASP A 487 19.06 4.40 -14.61
N SER A 488 17.88 4.85 -15.06
CA SER A 488 16.63 4.69 -14.31
C SER A 488 16.23 3.23 -14.09
N GLN A 489 15.73 2.91 -12.88
CA GLN A 489 15.09 1.63 -12.53
C GLN A 489 13.61 1.51 -12.95
N ARG A 490 13.15 2.35 -13.90
CA ARG A 490 11.86 2.11 -14.58
C ARG A 490 12.17 1.22 -15.75
N PHE A 491 12.23 -0.07 -15.47
CA PHE A 491 13.04 -0.95 -16.27
C PHE A 491 12.52 -1.18 -17.67
N PHE A 492 11.25 -0.95 -17.99
CA PHE A 492 10.77 -1.15 -19.34
C PHE A 492 9.67 -0.14 -19.72
N ARG A 493 9.70 0.32 -20.97
CA ARG A 493 8.48 0.77 -21.66
C ARG A 493 8.30 -0.17 -22.84
N VAL A 494 7.26 -1.00 -22.79
CA VAL A 494 6.92 -1.86 -23.92
C VAL A 494 6.22 -0.99 -24.97
N GLU A 495 6.92 -0.79 -26.07
CA GLU A 495 6.38 -0.19 -27.28
C GLU A 495 5.96 -1.30 -28.22
N THR A 496 4.68 -1.31 -28.59
CA THR A 496 4.19 -2.19 -29.65
C THR A 496 4.37 -1.50 -31.00
N ASN A 497 4.87 -2.22 -32.01
CA ASN A 497 4.98 -1.66 -33.37
C ASN A 497 3.61 -1.35 -33.99
N ARG A 498 2.56 -2.00 -33.47
CA ARG A 498 1.15 -1.75 -33.75
C ARG A 498 0.33 -2.16 -32.53
N THR A 499 -0.73 -1.40 -32.26
CA THR A 499 -1.68 -1.70 -31.18
C THR A 499 -2.84 -2.58 -31.65
N PHE A 500 -3.02 -2.74 -32.96
CA PHE A 500 -4.10 -3.54 -33.57
C PHE A 500 -3.54 -4.51 -34.61
N VAL A 501 -4.01 -5.75 -34.59
CA VAL A 501 -3.68 -6.81 -35.55
C VAL A 501 -4.96 -7.22 -36.29
N ASP A 502 -5.04 -6.93 -37.59
CA ASP A 502 -6.20 -7.27 -38.40
C ASP A 502 -6.15 -8.73 -38.91
N ALA A 503 -6.71 -9.64 -38.12
CA ALA A 503 -6.77 -11.05 -38.49
C ALA A 503 -7.58 -11.31 -39.78
N ALA A 504 -8.59 -10.50 -40.09
CA ALA A 504 -9.37 -10.61 -41.33
C ALA A 504 -8.56 -10.21 -42.56
N ALA A 505 -7.65 -9.22 -42.42
CA ALA A 505 -6.68 -8.86 -43.45
C ALA A 505 -5.48 -9.82 -43.52
N GLY A 506 -5.45 -10.88 -42.69
CA GLY A 506 -4.37 -11.87 -42.63
C GLY A 506 -3.14 -11.42 -41.84
N GLU A 507 -3.25 -10.34 -41.06
CA GLU A 507 -2.18 -9.92 -40.15
C GLU A 507 -2.10 -10.85 -38.95
N ARG A 508 -0.88 -11.18 -38.52
CA ARG A 508 -0.62 -12.10 -37.39
C ARG A 508 0.50 -11.67 -36.45
N GLY A 509 1.43 -10.83 -36.92
CA GLY A 509 2.62 -10.47 -36.15
C GLY A 509 2.44 -9.20 -35.33
N VAL A 510 2.92 -9.22 -34.09
CA VAL A 510 3.12 -8.05 -33.25
C VAL A 510 4.56 -8.03 -32.75
N ALA A 511 5.21 -6.87 -32.81
CA ALA A 511 6.52 -6.70 -32.21
C ALA A 511 6.36 -5.91 -30.91
N LEU A 512 6.75 -6.53 -29.81
CA LEU A 512 6.98 -5.87 -28.54
C LEU A 512 8.43 -5.41 -28.54
N ALA A 513 8.68 -4.16 -28.20
CA ALA A 513 10.02 -3.66 -28.04
C ALA A 513 10.14 -2.91 -26.73
N PHE A 514 11.24 -3.13 -26.02
CA PHE A 514 11.55 -2.38 -24.83
C PHE A 514 13.03 -2.03 -24.86
N ASP A 515 13.33 -0.87 -24.31
CA ASP A 515 14.72 -0.47 -24.15
C ASP A 515 15.27 -1.18 -22.91
N SER A 516 16.32 -1.97 -23.10
CA SER A 516 17.07 -2.59 -22.03
C SER A 516 18.54 -2.35 -22.28
N GLU A 517 19.19 -1.85 -21.24
CA GLU A 517 20.62 -1.65 -21.26
C GLU A 517 21.37 -2.89 -20.77
N ARG A 518 20.65 -4.00 -20.49
CA ARG A 518 21.13 -5.28 -19.95
C ARG A 518 21.40 -6.31 -21.06
N SER A 519 22.15 -7.35 -20.71
CA SER A 519 22.49 -8.50 -21.54
C SER A 519 22.56 -9.74 -20.65
N ASN A 520 22.18 -10.91 -21.17
CA ASN A 520 22.17 -12.20 -20.45
C ASN A 520 21.24 -12.20 -19.22
N TYR A 521 19.94 -12.01 -19.45
CA TYR A 521 18.91 -12.06 -18.41
C TYR A 521 17.61 -12.63 -18.97
N ASP A 522 16.74 -13.12 -18.10
CA ASP A 522 15.43 -13.63 -18.49
C ASP A 522 14.35 -12.55 -18.39
N VAL A 523 13.45 -12.54 -19.36
CA VAL A 523 12.16 -11.84 -19.26
C VAL A 523 11.00 -12.81 -19.30
N TYR A 524 9.95 -12.49 -18.56
CA TYR A 524 8.70 -13.21 -18.49
C TYR A 524 7.60 -12.38 -19.14
N VAL A 525 6.85 -12.97 -20.07
CA VAL A 525 5.78 -12.29 -20.80
C VAL A 525 4.44 -12.91 -20.49
N GLN A 526 3.51 -12.10 -19.99
CA GLN A 526 2.12 -12.45 -19.71
C GLN A 526 1.17 -11.66 -20.62
N ALA A 527 -0.04 -12.18 -20.82
CA ALA A 527 -1.08 -11.52 -21.61
C ALA A 527 -2.45 -11.70 -20.95
N ASP A 528 -2.97 -10.63 -20.37
CA ASP A 528 -4.27 -10.60 -19.71
C ASP A 528 -5.33 -10.03 -20.65
N ARG A 529 -6.40 -10.78 -20.86
CA ARG A 529 -7.50 -10.33 -21.70
C ARG A 529 -8.42 -9.41 -20.92
N PHE A 530 -8.66 -8.21 -21.46
CA PHE A 530 -9.64 -7.30 -20.87
C PHE A 530 -11.03 -7.93 -20.86
N ARG A 531 -11.57 -8.16 -19.64
CA ARG A 531 -12.87 -8.84 -19.41
C ARG A 531 -12.93 -10.24 -20.03
N GLY A 532 -11.92 -11.06 -19.75
CA GLY A 532 -11.87 -12.48 -20.08
C GLY A 532 -10.83 -13.21 -19.23
N ASP A 533 -10.60 -14.48 -19.54
CA ASP A 533 -9.52 -15.25 -18.93
C ASP A 533 -8.16 -14.80 -19.49
N ALA A 534 -7.13 -14.83 -18.64
CA ALA A 534 -5.75 -14.63 -19.08
C ALA A 534 -5.34 -15.69 -20.10
N ALA A 535 -4.34 -15.37 -20.92
CA ALA A 535 -3.79 -16.30 -21.89
C ALA A 535 -3.32 -17.59 -21.19
N GLY A 536 -3.77 -18.73 -21.71
CA GLY A 536 -3.34 -20.03 -21.22
C GLY A 536 -1.90 -20.32 -21.62
N ALA A 537 -1.30 -21.33 -20.99
CA ALA A 537 0.06 -21.74 -21.32
C ALA A 537 0.21 -22.17 -22.79
N ASP A 538 -0.83 -22.76 -23.37
CA ASP A 538 -0.81 -23.16 -24.79
C ASP A 538 -0.91 -21.94 -25.73
N ASP A 539 -1.64 -20.90 -25.35
CA ASP A 539 -1.75 -19.66 -26.11
C ASP A 539 -0.40 -18.92 -26.12
N LEU A 540 0.28 -18.86 -24.97
CA LEU A 540 1.61 -18.27 -24.86
C LEU A 540 2.66 -19.06 -25.65
N ARG A 541 2.62 -20.40 -25.63
CA ARG A 541 3.50 -21.23 -26.48
C ARG A 541 3.24 -20.98 -27.97
N ALA A 542 1.99 -20.81 -28.36
CA ALA A 542 1.64 -20.50 -29.75
C ALA A 542 2.12 -19.10 -30.16
N ALA A 543 2.02 -18.12 -29.25
CA ALA A 543 2.40 -16.74 -29.52
C ALA A 543 3.92 -16.50 -29.55
N PHE A 544 4.68 -17.14 -28.64
CA PHE A 544 6.10 -16.89 -28.43
C PHE A 544 7.02 -18.05 -28.83
N GLY A 545 6.49 -19.20 -29.24
CA GLY A 545 7.28 -20.40 -29.51
C GLY A 545 8.35 -20.27 -30.60
N ASP A 546 8.17 -19.33 -31.52
CA ASP A 546 9.13 -19.01 -32.59
C ASP A 546 10.00 -17.77 -32.26
N VAL A 547 9.88 -17.20 -31.06
CA VAL A 547 10.70 -16.05 -30.61
C VAL A 547 12.10 -16.53 -30.25
N ASP A 548 13.11 -15.82 -30.75
CA ASP A 548 14.50 -16.06 -30.37
C ASP A 548 14.68 -15.89 -28.85
N GLY A 549 15.24 -16.90 -28.20
CA GLY A 549 15.42 -16.94 -26.73
C GLY A 549 14.24 -17.50 -25.96
N PHE A 550 13.15 -17.94 -26.61
CA PHE A 550 12.04 -18.57 -25.90
C PHE A 550 12.44 -19.93 -25.28
N GLU A 551 12.40 -20.01 -23.96
CA GLU A 551 12.81 -21.20 -23.18
C GLU A 551 11.60 -22.04 -22.73
N GLY A 552 10.40 -21.45 -22.72
CA GLY A 552 9.17 -22.18 -22.39
C GLY A 552 8.11 -21.31 -21.74
N VAL A 553 7.07 -21.96 -21.22
CA VAL A 553 6.06 -21.31 -20.37
C VAL A 553 6.16 -21.89 -18.97
N GLU A 554 6.38 -21.01 -18.01
CA GLU A 554 6.45 -21.29 -16.58
C GLU A 554 5.21 -20.73 -15.88
N THR A 555 5.04 -21.05 -14.59
CA THR A 555 3.98 -20.47 -13.76
C THR A 555 4.64 -19.45 -12.83
N VAL A 556 4.26 -18.19 -12.97
CA VAL A 556 4.71 -17.07 -12.14
C VAL A 556 3.47 -16.50 -11.45
N ASP A 557 3.47 -16.46 -10.12
CA ASP A 557 2.35 -16.00 -9.29
C ASP A 557 0.98 -16.63 -9.65
N GLY A 558 1.00 -17.92 -9.95
CA GLY A 558 -0.20 -18.68 -10.29
C GLY A 558 -0.72 -18.44 -11.72
N GLN A 559 -0.06 -17.61 -12.53
CA GLN A 559 -0.41 -17.36 -13.93
C GLN A 559 0.68 -17.91 -14.89
N PRO A 560 0.30 -18.43 -16.07
CA PRO A 560 1.25 -18.80 -17.10
C PRO A 560 2.04 -17.59 -17.62
N ALA A 561 3.36 -17.71 -17.76
CA ALA A 561 4.23 -16.68 -18.33
C ALA A 561 5.26 -17.30 -19.29
N ALA A 562 5.44 -16.68 -20.47
CA ALA A 562 6.45 -17.08 -21.44
C ALA A 562 7.82 -16.58 -20.99
N ARG A 563 8.77 -17.48 -20.74
CA ARG A 563 10.15 -17.16 -20.39
C ARG A 563 10.98 -17.01 -21.66
N ILE A 564 11.64 -15.87 -21.80
CA ILE A 564 12.46 -15.49 -22.95
C ILE A 564 13.83 -15.01 -22.44
N GLU A 565 14.89 -15.73 -22.79
CA GLU A 565 16.26 -15.36 -22.53
C GLU A 565 16.69 -14.23 -23.47
N VAL A 566 17.11 -13.10 -22.89
CA VAL A 566 17.72 -11.99 -23.61
C VAL A 566 19.23 -12.13 -23.53
N GLY A 567 19.85 -12.62 -24.61
CA GLY A 567 21.30 -12.81 -24.70
C GLY A 567 22.12 -11.51 -24.85
N GLU A 568 23.39 -11.66 -25.20
CA GLU A 568 24.30 -10.53 -25.46
C GLU A 568 23.82 -9.70 -26.66
N THR A 569 23.51 -8.42 -26.41
CA THR A 569 23.10 -7.47 -27.45
C THR A 569 23.86 -6.15 -27.33
N ASP A 570 24.42 -5.69 -28.46
CA ASP A 570 24.94 -4.33 -28.60
C ASP A 570 23.81 -3.30 -28.80
N ASP A 571 22.60 -3.75 -29.14
CA ASP A 571 21.40 -2.91 -29.31
C ASP A 571 20.71 -2.73 -27.95
N ARG A 572 20.48 -1.48 -27.56
CA ARG A 572 19.74 -1.12 -26.33
C ARG A 572 18.26 -1.43 -26.44
N ARG A 573 17.76 -1.80 -27.63
CA ARG A 573 16.35 -2.06 -27.87
C ARG A 573 16.11 -3.54 -28.15
N VAL A 574 15.58 -4.24 -27.16
CA VAL A 574 15.15 -5.63 -27.30
C VAL A 574 13.86 -5.68 -28.09
N ARG A 575 13.73 -6.64 -29.00
CA ARG A 575 12.54 -6.83 -29.85
C ARG A 575 12.07 -8.28 -29.75
N ILE A 576 10.87 -8.46 -29.26
CA ILE A 576 10.16 -9.75 -29.18
C ILE A 576 9.09 -9.74 -30.27
N ASN A 577 9.28 -10.56 -31.30
CA ASN A 577 8.34 -10.68 -32.41
C ASN A 577 7.39 -11.85 -32.15
N ALA A 578 6.27 -11.58 -31.50
CA ALA A 578 5.26 -12.57 -31.23
C ALA A 578 4.28 -12.71 -32.40
N THR A 579 3.66 -13.87 -32.53
CA THR A 579 2.43 -14.04 -33.29
C THR A 579 1.23 -13.92 -32.35
N VAL A 580 0.09 -13.46 -32.86
CA VAL A 580 -1.19 -13.53 -32.12
C VAL A 580 -1.94 -14.82 -32.42
N ASP A 581 -1.33 -15.76 -33.14
CA ASP A 581 -1.87 -17.11 -33.35
C ASP A 581 -2.03 -17.80 -31.98
N GLY A 582 -3.27 -18.12 -31.62
CA GLY A 582 -3.62 -18.68 -30.30
C GLY A 582 -4.45 -17.71 -29.44
N PHE A 583 -4.31 -16.40 -29.64
CA PHE A 583 -5.17 -15.43 -28.95
C PHE A 583 -6.55 -15.33 -29.60
N GLU A 584 -7.59 -15.39 -28.78
CA GLU A 584 -8.93 -15.07 -29.23
C GLU A 584 -9.07 -13.57 -29.56
N PRO A 585 -9.99 -13.16 -30.45
CA PRO A 585 -10.23 -11.74 -30.73
C PRO A 585 -10.56 -10.96 -29.44
N GLY A 586 -9.85 -9.86 -29.19
CA GLY A 586 -9.96 -9.13 -27.94
C GLY A 586 -8.85 -8.12 -27.71
N LEU A 587 -8.97 -7.35 -26.63
CA LEU A 587 -7.90 -6.49 -26.11
C LEU A 587 -7.10 -7.27 -25.06
N TYR A 588 -5.79 -7.29 -25.21
CA TYR A 588 -4.85 -7.87 -24.27
C TYR A 588 -3.93 -6.78 -23.72
N ASP A 589 -3.80 -6.74 -22.41
CA ASP A 589 -2.70 -6.07 -21.71
C ASP A 589 -1.54 -7.08 -21.65
N VAL A 590 -0.39 -6.71 -22.22
CA VAL A 590 0.78 -7.58 -22.35
C VAL A 590 1.86 -7.08 -21.40
N THR A 591 2.24 -7.91 -20.45
CA THR A 591 3.16 -7.56 -19.38
C THR A 591 4.50 -8.24 -19.62
N VAL A 592 5.61 -7.51 -19.53
CA VAL A 592 6.98 -8.04 -19.65
C VAL A 592 7.74 -7.73 -18.36
N SER A 593 8.21 -8.74 -17.64
CA SER A 593 8.94 -8.62 -16.37
C SER A 593 10.32 -9.27 -16.39
N ALA A 594 11.30 -8.80 -15.59
CA ALA A 594 12.56 -9.50 -15.33
C ALA A 594 12.69 -9.88 -13.85
N VAL A 595 13.23 -11.08 -13.55
CA VAL A 595 13.15 -11.73 -12.22
C VAL A 595 14.48 -11.83 -11.46
N ASP A 596 15.59 -11.36 -12.05
CA ASP A 596 16.93 -11.58 -11.50
C ASP A 596 17.44 -10.46 -10.58
N THR A 597 16.62 -9.46 -10.27
CA THR A 597 16.80 -8.50 -9.16
C THR A 597 15.73 -8.80 -8.13
N ARG A 598 16.11 -9.44 -7.02
CA ARG A 598 15.31 -10.46 -6.33
C ARG A 598 13.85 -10.16 -5.91
N ASP A 599 13.32 -8.93 -5.89
CA ASP A 599 11.88 -8.71 -5.60
C ASP A 599 11.19 -7.43 -6.15
N GLY A 600 11.87 -6.52 -6.86
CA GLY A 600 11.21 -5.28 -7.34
C GLY A 600 11.01 -5.22 -8.86
N GLY A 601 10.67 -6.37 -9.44
CA GLY A 601 10.00 -6.51 -10.74
C GLY A 601 10.22 -5.34 -11.69
N ALA A 602 11.31 -5.40 -12.45
CA ALA A 602 11.45 -4.63 -13.65
C ALA A 602 10.30 -5.01 -14.59
N VAL A 603 9.21 -4.23 -14.68
CA VAL A 603 8.05 -4.63 -15.50
C VAL A 603 7.64 -3.52 -16.49
N ALA A 604 7.00 -3.90 -17.61
CA ALA A 604 6.36 -3.02 -18.59
C ALA A 604 5.06 -3.58 -19.15
N ASP A 605 4.15 -2.67 -19.53
CA ASP A 605 2.87 -2.94 -20.15
C ASP A 605 2.90 -2.49 -21.61
N GLY A 606 2.41 -3.36 -22.46
CA GLY A 606 1.96 -3.06 -23.81
C GLY A 606 0.47 -3.37 -23.96
N ARG A 607 -0.14 -2.87 -25.03
CA ARG A 607 -1.49 -3.27 -25.42
C ARG A 607 -1.51 -3.79 -26.83
N VAL A 608 -2.23 -4.90 -27.01
CA VAL A 608 -2.46 -5.53 -28.30
C VAL A 608 -3.94 -5.83 -28.46
N VAL A 609 -4.53 -5.38 -29.55
CA VAL A 609 -5.90 -5.71 -29.95
C VAL A 609 -5.85 -6.70 -31.10
N VAL A 610 -6.40 -7.89 -30.87
CA VAL A 610 -6.53 -8.94 -31.87
C VAL A 610 -7.90 -8.82 -32.54
N GLY A 611 -7.90 -8.54 -33.85
CA GLY A 611 -9.11 -8.42 -34.65
C GLY A 611 -9.82 -9.76 -34.87
N THR A 612 -11.09 -9.69 -35.30
CA THR A 612 -11.83 -10.88 -35.73
C THR A 612 -11.33 -11.38 -37.08
N ALA A 613 -11.49 -12.67 -37.35
CA ALA A 613 -11.18 -13.26 -38.67
C ALA A 613 -12.18 -12.84 -39.78
N GLU A 614 -13.24 -12.11 -39.43
CA GLU A 614 -14.27 -11.60 -40.35
C GLU A 614 -14.35 -10.06 -40.26
N GLU A 615 -14.50 -9.39 -41.40
CA GLU A 615 -14.69 -7.92 -41.44
C GLU A 615 -16.06 -7.52 -40.89
N ARG A 616 -16.08 -6.64 -39.88
CA ARG A 616 -17.30 -6.02 -39.34
C ARG A 616 -17.18 -4.49 -39.43
N PRO A 617 -17.62 -3.86 -40.54
CA PRO A 617 -17.39 -2.45 -40.78
C PRO A 617 -18.18 -1.56 -39.81
N VAL A 618 -17.45 -0.84 -38.96
CA VAL A 618 -17.99 0.24 -38.10
C VAL A 618 -17.98 1.54 -38.89
N GLY A 619 -19.09 2.29 -38.88
CA GLY A 619 -19.12 3.62 -39.47
C GLY A 619 -18.57 4.66 -38.49
N VAL A 620 -17.53 5.40 -38.89
CA VAL A 620 -16.91 6.45 -38.08
C VAL A 620 -17.08 7.80 -38.74
N GLU A 621 -17.66 8.76 -38.02
CA GLU A 621 -17.81 10.15 -38.46
C GLU A 621 -17.11 11.08 -37.46
N LEU A 622 -16.22 11.94 -37.96
CA LEU A 622 -15.61 13.02 -37.17
C LEU A 622 -16.13 14.35 -37.69
N GLU A 623 -16.76 15.13 -36.81
CA GLU A 623 -17.31 16.44 -37.17
C GLU A 623 -16.20 17.41 -37.60
N ASN A 624 -15.08 17.46 -36.86
CA ASN A 624 -13.88 18.21 -37.21
C ASN A 624 -12.65 17.32 -37.17
N ARG A 625 -11.93 17.21 -38.30
CA ARG A 625 -10.67 16.44 -38.40
C ARG A 625 -9.43 17.19 -37.92
N SER A 626 -9.55 18.49 -37.69
CA SER A 626 -8.49 19.36 -37.21
C SER A 626 -9.08 20.44 -36.32
N LEU A 627 -8.40 20.74 -35.20
CA LEU A 627 -8.82 21.73 -34.22
C LEU A 627 -7.69 22.72 -33.98
N SER A 628 -8.01 24.01 -33.88
CA SER A 628 -7.08 25.07 -33.46
C SER A 628 -7.43 25.50 -32.04
N VAL A 629 -6.46 25.42 -31.12
CA VAL A 629 -6.66 25.72 -29.69
C VAL A 629 -5.65 26.78 -29.28
N ALA A 630 -6.13 27.92 -28.77
CA ALA A 630 -5.25 28.94 -28.21
C ALA A 630 -4.76 28.52 -26.81
N ALA A 631 -3.59 29.05 -26.40
CA ALA A 631 -3.04 28.75 -25.08
C ALA A 631 -4.00 29.21 -23.97
N GLY A 632 -4.39 28.29 -23.08
CA GLY A 632 -5.34 28.55 -21.99
C GLY A 632 -6.82 28.39 -22.37
N GLU A 633 -7.14 28.05 -23.62
CA GLU A 633 -8.50 27.80 -24.09
C GLU A 633 -8.78 26.29 -24.29
N ALA A 634 -10.05 25.94 -24.47
CA ALA A 634 -10.51 24.59 -24.74
C ALA A 634 -11.40 24.56 -26.00
N THR A 635 -11.37 23.44 -26.73
CA THR A 635 -12.26 23.20 -27.87
C THR A 635 -12.78 21.77 -27.82
N VAL A 636 -13.89 21.50 -28.51
CA VAL A 636 -14.55 20.19 -28.54
C VAL A 636 -14.80 19.76 -30.00
N THR A 637 -14.73 18.46 -30.26
CA THR A 637 -15.22 17.84 -31.51
C THR A 637 -15.97 16.57 -31.17
N ASN A 638 -17.01 16.26 -31.95
CA ASN A 638 -17.75 15.01 -31.81
C ASN A 638 -17.15 13.92 -32.69
N VAL A 639 -17.13 12.70 -32.17
CA VAL A 639 -16.84 11.46 -32.90
C VAL A 639 -18.07 10.57 -32.77
N THR A 640 -18.68 10.21 -33.90
CA THR A 640 -19.88 9.37 -33.94
C THR A 640 -19.52 8.00 -34.52
N LEU A 641 -19.86 6.95 -33.77
CA LEU A 641 -19.71 5.56 -34.18
C LEU A 641 -21.08 4.98 -34.52
N THR A 642 -21.20 4.31 -35.66
CA THR A 642 -22.44 3.70 -36.17
C THR A 642 -22.19 2.25 -36.58
N ASN A 643 -23.26 1.46 -36.70
CA ASN A 643 -23.20 0.01 -36.95
C ASN A 643 -22.53 -0.81 -35.81
N LEU A 644 -22.70 -0.37 -34.57
CA LEU A 644 -22.30 -1.12 -33.38
C LEU A 644 -23.47 -1.99 -32.90
N THR A 645 -23.34 -3.32 -32.96
CA THR A 645 -24.38 -4.25 -32.48
C THR A 645 -24.26 -4.58 -30.99
N ASP A 646 -23.04 -4.62 -30.46
CA ASP A 646 -22.74 -5.13 -29.11
C ASP A 646 -22.02 -4.10 -28.23
N GLY A 647 -22.10 -2.81 -28.60
CA GLY A 647 -21.40 -1.72 -27.92
C GLY A 647 -19.91 -1.63 -28.27
N VAL A 648 -19.16 -0.82 -27.52
CA VAL A 648 -17.70 -0.64 -27.67
C VAL A 648 -17.02 -1.13 -26.40
N GLY A 649 -16.20 -2.18 -26.51
CA GLY A 649 -15.45 -2.75 -25.39
C GLY A 649 -14.22 -1.92 -25.00
N ALA A 650 -13.54 -1.35 -26.00
CA ALA A 650 -12.41 -0.43 -25.83
C ALA A 650 -12.35 0.54 -27.03
N LEU A 651 -12.01 1.80 -26.77
CA LEU A 651 -11.82 2.84 -27.78
C LEU A 651 -10.51 3.57 -27.50
N SER A 652 -9.61 3.61 -28.48
CA SER A 652 -8.39 4.43 -28.43
C SER A 652 -8.53 5.62 -29.37
N LEU A 653 -8.27 6.82 -28.86
CA LEU A 653 -8.27 8.08 -29.61
C LEU A 653 -6.93 8.77 -29.41
N ALA A 654 -6.19 8.99 -30.49
CA ALA A 654 -4.94 9.74 -30.48
C ALA A 654 -5.14 11.10 -31.17
N ALA A 655 -4.48 12.14 -30.66
CA ALA A 655 -4.46 13.46 -31.26
C ALA A 655 -3.01 13.94 -31.42
N ASP A 656 -2.56 14.09 -32.66
CA ASP A 656 -1.22 14.55 -32.97
C ASP A 656 -1.16 16.08 -33.03
N ARG A 657 -0.23 16.68 -32.29
CA ARG A 657 0.00 18.12 -32.28
C ARG A 657 1.02 18.52 -33.35
N THR A 658 0.76 19.65 -34.01
CA THR A 658 1.76 20.35 -34.85
C THR A 658 1.84 21.83 -34.44
N GLY A 659 3.05 22.40 -34.28
CA GLY A 659 3.27 23.84 -33.98
C GLY A 659 3.96 24.18 -32.63
N GLU A 660 4.49 25.39 -32.51
CA GLU A 660 5.09 25.98 -31.29
C GLU A 660 4.09 26.90 -30.55
N PRO A 661 4.17 27.10 -29.21
CA PRO A 661 5.14 26.58 -28.24
C PRO A 661 4.73 25.21 -27.63
N ASN A 662 5.65 24.58 -26.88
CA ASN A 662 5.37 23.37 -26.07
C ASN A 662 4.41 23.69 -24.91
N VAL A 663 3.12 23.51 -25.14
CA VAL A 663 2.09 23.46 -24.09
C VAL A 663 1.53 22.03 -24.01
N GLY A 664 1.30 21.54 -22.79
CA GLY A 664 0.67 20.24 -22.56
C GLY A 664 -0.80 20.26 -22.98
N ILE A 665 -1.27 19.20 -23.64
CA ILE A 665 -2.67 19.02 -24.02
C ILE A 665 -3.34 18.16 -22.96
N ARG A 666 -4.46 18.64 -22.40
CA ARG A 666 -5.35 17.84 -21.56
C ARG A 666 -6.55 17.42 -22.41
N LEU A 667 -6.67 16.12 -22.67
CA LEU A 667 -7.84 15.55 -23.35
C LEU A 667 -8.87 15.12 -22.32
N ARG A 668 -10.13 15.44 -22.55
CA ARG A 668 -11.28 14.96 -21.78
C ARG A 668 -12.25 14.32 -22.75
N ALA A 669 -12.50 13.03 -22.60
CA ALA A 669 -13.48 12.29 -23.37
C ALA A 669 -14.76 12.17 -22.55
N GLU A 670 -15.89 12.59 -23.13
CA GLU A 670 -17.21 12.36 -22.57
C GLU A 670 -17.95 11.41 -23.52
N VAL A 671 -18.22 10.19 -23.06
CA VAL A 671 -18.91 9.17 -23.85
C VAL A 671 -20.40 9.28 -23.55
N ASN A 672 -21.18 9.59 -24.58
CA ASN A 672 -22.64 9.58 -24.54
C ASN A 672 -23.12 8.42 -25.42
N ALA A 673 -23.63 7.37 -24.78
CA ALA A 673 -24.00 6.09 -25.41
C ALA A 673 -25.52 5.93 -25.52
#